data_AF-A0A933CFI6-F1
#
_entry.id   AF-A0A933CFI6-F1
#
_cell.length_a   1.000
_cell.length_b   1.000
_cell.length_c   1.000
_cell.angle_alpha   90.00
_cell.angle_beta   90.00
_cell.angle_gamma   90.00
#
_symmetry.space_group_name_H-M   'P 1'
#
loop_
_entity.id
_entity.type
_entity.pdbx_description
1 polymer ?
#
loop_
_entity_poly.entity_id
_entity_poly.type
_entity_poly.pdbx_seq_one_letter_code
_entity_poly.pdbx_strand_id
1 'polypeptide(L)'
;LDVILVWLAVGAFLVVLVNSIAIVGGSELAVLERRWFGKEMPEGRVVALANEVGIQARILSPGLHFLTPFLYRVQKFPMVQIEETAVGLVDAIDGLPVEAGRIFARMVQGHNIFQDGPAFLNNGGEKGPQIQVLPPGLYRVNPHLFKVEKVSIIRVPNNQIGLVVAMDGKPIAPGRLLGTRVEGHDNYQNGQAFIEKGGQKGPQIDILLPGTYRINTKLFQVELRPATVIPALKVGLITAKDGEQLPPTEYVARGVEGSREFQDAAAFLARGGQRGPQYDFLRPGTYYINPLMFDVVLDSVLQVQRGEVAVVVSNVGKDPSELTRPTPETLAEPPAPDERIKQGVERYVVESGYRGIQREVLGPGTYNLNRLAFTPHLLPTTNITIDWADGKGEAQRVFDPLAIVSKDGFEMTISVKVIIRVLPNQAPHMVARIGTIENLIEHVIHPLIDSSFRNQASSTEAMKFMQDRHEQQRSAEVRIADELKRYHVECVSVLICQIVLPERLMETLTNKVVAFQQKSMFDAQQEAEERRREMEKTKAQANLQPNLVKAEIDVQIANQQKQQAVILAEGKGQATRLEQEGSAAGIAAVGRAEGEKIRAIGDAVAASYMSQAQALGQGPLATIELMKQVAEGRLKITPDILIQAGNDGNGGSSHVLSAFIASLMAGKLAADSPNGGKAPLAPKG
;
A
#
# COMPACT_ATOMS: atom_id res chain seq x y z
N LEU A 1 -32.78 119.10 -61.82
CA LEU A 1 -32.63 118.53 -60.45
C LEU A 1 -33.49 117.28 -60.28
N ASP A 2 -34.72 117.26 -60.77
CA ASP A 2 -35.66 116.14 -60.56
C ASP A 2 -35.22 114.79 -61.14
N VAL A 3 -34.60 114.76 -62.33
CA VAL A 3 -34.15 113.49 -62.95
C VAL A 3 -33.04 112.81 -62.16
N ILE A 4 -32.10 113.58 -61.60
CA ILE A 4 -31.00 113.05 -60.76
C ILE A 4 -31.54 112.52 -59.44
N LEU A 5 -32.54 113.20 -58.85
CA LEU A 5 -33.19 112.80 -57.61
C LEU A 5 -33.99 111.49 -57.80
N VAL A 6 -34.63 111.33 -58.95
CA VAL A 6 -35.31 110.08 -59.34
C VAL A 6 -34.31 108.93 -59.54
N TRP A 7 -33.19 109.14 -60.24
CA TRP A 7 -32.16 108.10 -60.38
C TRP A 7 -31.47 107.76 -59.05
N LEU A 8 -31.27 108.73 -58.15
CA LEU A 8 -30.79 108.48 -56.79
C LEU A 8 -31.80 107.70 -55.95
N ALA A 9 -33.08 108.01 -56.05
CA ALA A 9 -34.15 107.28 -55.38
C ALA A 9 -34.28 105.86 -55.93
N VAL A 10 -34.19 105.67 -57.25
CA VAL A 10 -34.19 104.35 -57.91
C VAL A 10 -32.93 103.56 -57.55
N GLY A 11 -31.77 104.21 -57.50
CA GLY A 11 -30.51 103.61 -57.06
C GLY A 11 -30.54 103.20 -55.59
N ALA A 12 -31.03 104.07 -54.70
CA ALA A 12 -31.24 103.75 -53.28
C ALA A 12 -32.27 102.62 -53.11
N PHE A 13 -33.35 102.64 -53.88
CA PHE A 13 -34.37 101.58 -53.89
C PHE A 13 -33.79 100.25 -54.36
N LEU A 14 -32.98 100.24 -55.44
CA LEU A 14 -32.27 99.05 -55.91
C LEU A 14 -31.25 98.54 -54.90
N VAL A 15 -30.51 99.42 -54.23
CA VAL A 15 -29.57 99.04 -53.15
C VAL A 15 -30.32 98.43 -51.98
N VAL A 16 -31.47 98.99 -51.58
CA VAL A 16 -32.34 98.40 -50.56
C VAL A 16 -32.89 97.06 -51.02
N LEU A 17 -33.30 96.92 -52.28
CA LEU A 17 -33.88 95.69 -52.84
C LEU A 17 -32.82 94.57 -52.95
N VAL A 18 -31.60 94.86 -53.39
CA VAL A 18 -30.51 93.88 -53.45
C VAL A 18 -30.09 93.46 -52.04
N ASN A 19 -29.95 94.41 -51.11
CA ASN A 19 -29.62 94.10 -49.72
C ASN A 19 -30.78 93.42 -48.97
N SER A 20 -32.01 93.48 -49.49
CA SER A 20 -33.16 92.82 -48.90
C SER A 20 -33.22 91.31 -49.15
N ILE A 21 -32.41 90.79 -50.09
CA ILE A 21 -32.40 89.37 -50.44
C ILE A 21 -31.30 88.67 -49.65
N ALA A 22 -31.69 87.74 -48.78
CA ALA A 22 -30.77 86.87 -48.07
C ALA A 22 -30.89 85.43 -48.61
N ILE A 23 -29.83 84.95 -49.26
CA ILE A 23 -29.74 83.58 -49.76
C ILE A 23 -28.98 82.75 -48.73
N VAL A 24 -29.64 81.76 -48.13
CA VAL A 24 -29.04 80.83 -47.17
C VAL A 24 -28.67 79.54 -47.91
N GLY A 25 -27.39 79.14 -47.84
CA GLY A 25 -26.88 77.94 -48.51
C GLY A 25 -27.52 76.65 -47.97
N GLY A 26 -27.45 75.56 -48.75
CA GLY A 26 -28.06 74.27 -48.40
C GLY A 26 -27.52 73.63 -47.11
N SER A 27 -26.27 73.93 -46.75
CA SER A 27 -25.58 73.45 -45.53
C SER A 27 -25.44 74.53 -44.45
N GLU A 28 -26.10 75.67 -44.63
CA GLU A 28 -26.03 76.82 -43.73
C GLU A 28 -27.40 77.10 -43.10
N LEU A 29 -27.39 77.70 -41.92
CA LEU A 29 -28.54 78.33 -41.31
C LEU A 29 -28.23 79.82 -41.11
N ALA A 30 -29.26 80.66 -41.12
CA ALA A 30 -29.07 82.08 -40.83
C ALA A 30 -29.76 82.48 -39.52
N VAL A 31 -29.00 83.17 -38.67
CA VAL A 31 -29.49 83.82 -37.45
C VAL A 31 -29.70 85.30 -37.76
N LEU A 32 -30.83 85.83 -37.30
CA LEU A 32 -31.20 87.22 -37.50
C LEU A 32 -30.82 88.06 -36.28
N GLU A 33 -30.33 89.27 -36.49
CA GLU A 33 -30.15 90.27 -35.44
C GLU A 33 -31.01 91.48 -35.79
N ARG A 34 -31.92 91.87 -34.90
CA ARG A 34 -32.83 93.01 -35.10
C ARG A 34 -32.26 94.23 -34.39
N ARG A 35 -31.97 95.34 -35.10
CA ARG A 35 -31.11 96.43 -34.59
C ARG A 35 -31.83 97.67 -34.02
N TRP A 36 -32.95 98.12 -34.60
CA TRP A 36 -33.46 99.49 -34.35
C TRP A 36 -34.90 99.64 -33.87
N PHE A 37 -35.79 98.69 -34.18
CA PHE A 37 -37.22 98.82 -33.85
C PHE A 37 -37.70 97.58 -33.12
N GLY A 38 -38.30 97.69 -31.93
CA GLY A 38 -38.85 96.55 -31.18
C GLY A 38 -38.92 96.81 -29.67
N LYS A 39 -39.41 95.82 -28.91
CA LYS A 39 -39.37 95.84 -27.45
C LYS A 39 -37.93 95.56 -26.98
N GLU A 40 -37.48 96.18 -25.89
CA GLU A 40 -36.20 95.82 -25.26
C GLU A 40 -36.27 94.40 -24.65
N MET A 41 -35.15 93.67 -24.70
CA MET A 41 -35.07 92.33 -24.11
C MET A 41 -35.13 92.41 -22.58
N PRO A 42 -35.80 91.45 -21.91
CA PRO A 42 -35.73 91.33 -20.45
C PRO A 42 -34.29 91.14 -19.95
N GLU A 43 -33.96 91.71 -18.79
CA GLU A 43 -32.63 91.57 -18.19
C GLU A 43 -32.26 90.09 -17.95
N GLY A 44 -31.01 89.73 -18.26
CA GLY A 44 -30.48 88.37 -18.10
C GLY A 44 -30.70 87.43 -19.30
N ARG A 45 -31.45 87.86 -20.33
CA ARG A 45 -31.63 87.12 -21.60
C ARG A 45 -30.58 87.55 -22.62
N VAL A 46 -30.04 86.60 -23.37
CA VAL A 46 -29.01 86.80 -24.41
C VAL A 46 -29.62 86.78 -25.82
N VAL A 47 -30.77 86.13 -25.99
CA VAL A 47 -31.41 85.89 -27.28
C VAL A 47 -32.85 86.44 -27.30
N ALA A 48 -33.17 87.26 -28.30
CA ALA A 48 -34.45 87.94 -28.50
C ALA A 48 -35.55 87.04 -29.10
N LEU A 49 -36.80 87.24 -28.67
CA LEU A 49 -37.98 86.72 -29.38
C LEU A 49 -38.36 87.63 -30.57
N ALA A 50 -39.32 87.20 -31.42
CA ALA A 50 -39.63 87.82 -32.72
C ALA A 50 -39.85 89.35 -32.71
N ASN A 51 -40.33 89.90 -31.59
CA ASN A 51 -40.67 91.32 -31.42
C ASN A 51 -39.64 92.12 -30.59
N GLU A 52 -38.56 91.47 -30.14
CA GLU A 52 -37.52 92.05 -29.29
C GLU A 52 -36.30 92.48 -30.12
N VAL A 53 -35.59 93.53 -29.69
CA VAL A 53 -34.34 94.01 -30.32
C VAL A 53 -33.17 93.15 -29.83
N GLY A 54 -32.35 92.62 -30.74
CA GLY A 54 -31.22 91.73 -30.42
C GLY A 54 -31.08 90.53 -31.38
N ILE A 55 -30.16 89.62 -31.04
CA ILE A 55 -29.94 88.36 -31.76
C ILE A 55 -31.16 87.47 -31.54
N GLN A 56 -31.83 87.07 -32.61
CA GLN A 56 -33.10 86.35 -32.56
C GLN A 56 -32.92 84.87 -32.24
N ALA A 57 -33.87 84.31 -31.49
CA ALA A 57 -33.94 82.87 -31.20
C ALA A 57 -34.31 82.06 -32.44
N ARG A 58 -35.15 82.64 -33.31
CA ARG A 58 -35.56 82.00 -34.56
C ARG A 58 -34.40 81.94 -35.56
N ILE A 59 -34.35 80.82 -36.27
CA ILE A 59 -33.42 80.59 -37.38
C ILE A 59 -34.17 80.61 -38.70
N LEU A 60 -33.47 80.96 -39.79
CA LEU A 60 -33.97 80.82 -41.14
C LEU A 60 -33.44 79.53 -41.76
N SER A 61 -34.36 78.76 -42.37
CA SER A 61 -34.03 77.57 -43.13
C SER A 61 -33.34 77.91 -44.46
N PRO A 62 -32.62 76.98 -45.10
CA PRO A 62 -32.06 77.19 -46.44
C PRO A 62 -33.11 77.68 -47.44
N GLY A 63 -32.74 78.62 -48.30
CA GLY A 63 -33.65 79.22 -49.28
C GLY A 63 -33.46 80.73 -49.44
N LEU A 64 -34.31 81.31 -50.29
CA LEU A 64 -34.38 82.74 -50.53
C LEU A 64 -35.33 83.37 -49.52
N HIS A 65 -34.81 84.30 -48.71
CA HIS A 65 -35.58 85.06 -47.73
C HIS A 65 -35.55 86.55 -48.07
N PHE A 66 -36.70 87.20 -47.97
CA PHE A 66 -36.84 88.63 -48.15
C PHE A 66 -36.89 89.32 -46.78
N LEU A 67 -35.91 90.15 -46.48
CA LEU A 67 -35.73 90.79 -45.18
C LEU A 67 -35.46 92.28 -45.36
N THR A 68 -36.01 93.11 -44.49
CA THR A 68 -35.75 94.56 -44.53
C THR A 68 -34.29 94.85 -44.09
N PRO A 69 -33.40 95.33 -44.97
CA PRO A 69 -31.94 95.32 -44.78
C PRO A 69 -31.43 96.22 -43.65
N PHE A 70 -32.19 97.27 -43.34
CA PHE A 70 -31.84 98.18 -42.24
C PHE A 70 -32.40 97.72 -40.89
N LEU A 71 -33.38 96.82 -40.89
CA LEU A 71 -33.99 96.29 -39.67
C LEU A 71 -33.28 95.04 -39.17
N TYR A 72 -32.89 94.15 -40.09
CA TYR A 72 -32.28 92.86 -39.79
C TYR A 72 -30.87 92.74 -40.36
N ARG A 73 -29.94 92.28 -39.53
CA ARG A 73 -28.63 91.79 -39.98
C ARG A 73 -28.68 90.26 -40.00
N VAL A 74 -28.24 89.69 -41.11
CA VAL A 74 -28.20 88.24 -41.31
C VAL A 74 -26.79 87.74 -41.06
N GLN A 75 -26.64 86.78 -40.15
CA GLN A 75 -25.39 86.07 -39.92
C GLN A 75 -25.58 84.60 -40.30
N LYS A 76 -24.69 84.06 -41.13
CA LYS A 76 -24.78 82.67 -41.60
C LYS A 76 -23.84 81.80 -40.79
N PHE A 77 -24.31 80.63 -40.40
CA PHE A 77 -23.56 79.63 -39.65
C PHE A 77 -23.71 78.26 -40.33
N PRO A 78 -22.67 77.41 -40.28
CA PRO A 78 -22.81 76.04 -40.75
C PRO A 78 -23.78 75.25 -39.87
N MET A 79 -24.53 74.33 -40.46
CA MET A 79 -25.36 73.40 -39.70
C MET A 79 -24.52 72.45 -38.85
N VAL A 80 -25.08 72.00 -37.73
CA VAL A 80 -24.41 71.07 -36.83
C VAL A 80 -24.59 69.65 -37.37
N GLN A 81 -23.53 69.07 -37.92
CA GLN A 81 -23.50 67.67 -38.35
C GLN A 81 -23.01 66.78 -37.20
N ILE A 82 -23.84 65.83 -36.76
CA ILE A 82 -23.48 64.77 -35.82
C ILE A 82 -23.23 63.49 -36.62
N GLU A 83 -22.00 62.97 -36.53
CA GLU A 83 -21.60 61.72 -37.19
C GLU A 83 -22.27 60.50 -36.54
N GLU A 84 -22.34 59.37 -37.24
CA GLU A 84 -22.93 58.14 -36.71
C GLU A 84 -22.21 57.58 -35.47
N THR A 85 -20.92 57.88 -35.36
CA THR A 85 -20.03 57.49 -34.25
C THR A 85 -20.04 58.50 -33.09
N ALA A 86 -20.85 59.56 -33.17
CA ALA A 86 -20.91 60.63 -32.20
C ALA A 86 -22.34 60.87 -31.70
N VAL A 87 -22.43 61.53 -30.55
CA VAL A 87 -23.64 62.06 -29.95
C VAL A 87 -23.42 63.54 -29.65
N GLY A 88 -24.42 64.39 -29.97
CA GLY A 88 -24.34 65.81 -29.66
C GLY A 88 -24.90 66.11 -28.27
N LEU A 89 -24.06 66.58 -27.36
CA LEU A 89 -24.48 67.10 -26.07
C LEU A 89 -24.81 68.58 -26.22
N VAL A 90 -25.93 69.02 -25.63
CA VAL A 90 -26.43 70.40 -25.79
C VAL A 90 -26.37 71.12 -24.45
N ASP A 91 -25.73 72.29 -24.43
CA ASP A 91 -25.80 73.24 -23.32
C ASP A 91 -26.58 74.48 -23.80
N ALA A 92 -27.68 74.82 -23.14
CA ALA A 92 -28.44 76.04 -23.43
C ALA A 92 -27.77 77.25 -22.78
N ILE A 93 -27.52 78.30 -23.55
CA ILE A 93 -26.89 79.54 -23.06
C ILE A 93 -27.94 80.41 -22.35
N ASP A 94 -29.20 80.31 -22.78
CA ASP A 94 -30.29 81.19 -22.37
C ASP A 94 -31.55 80.39 -22.05
N GLY A 95 -32.41 80.93 -21.17
CA GLY A 95 -33.58 80.26 -20.61
C GLY A 95 -33.77 80.57 -19.12
N LEU A 96 -34.78 79.94 -18.51
CA LEU A 96 -35.01 79.99 -17.08
C LEU A 96 -33.82 79.38 -16.30
N PRO A 97 -33.50 79.83 -15.09
CA PRO A 97 -32.49 79.17 -14.28
C PRO A 97 -32.93 77.74 -13.93
N VAL A 98 -31.99 76.78 -13.95
CA VAL A 98 -32.23 75.41 -13.48
C VAL A 98 -32.66 75.43 -12.02
N GLU A 99 -33.64 74.61 -11.67
CA GLU A 99 -34.15 74.48 -10.31
C GLU A 99 -33.03 74.15 -9.31
N ALA A 100 -33.05 74.80 -8.15
CA ALA A 100 -32.03 74.60 -7.11
C ALA A 100 -31.96 73.12 -6.70
N GLY A 101 -30.77 72.52 -6.83
CA GLY A 101 -30.52 71.11 -6.51
C GLY A 101 -30.46 70.16 -7.70
N ARG A 102 -30.81 70.61 -8.92
CA ARG A 102 -30.53 69.91 -10.18
C ARG A 102 -29.31 70.49 -10.88
N ILE A 103 -28.65 69.66 -11.67
CA ILE A 103 -27.49 70.06 -12.50
C ILE A 103 -27.92 70.19 -13.96
N PHE A 104 -28.85 69.35 -14.40
CA PHE A 104 -29.37 69.34 -15.76
C PHE A 104 -30.73 70.02 -15.87
N ALA A 105 -30.91 70.72 -16.98
CA ALA A 105 -32.15 71.34 -17.38
C ALA A 105 -33.21 70.31 -17.77
N ARG A 106 -34.47 70.56 -17.38
CA ARG A 106 -35.60 69.72 -17.77
C ARG A 106 -35.83 69.75 -19.29
N MET A 107 -36.19 68.61 -19.86
CA MET A 107 -36.62 68.56 -21.26
C MET A 107 -37.95 69.28 -21.45
N VAL A 108 -38.03 70.08 -22.51
CA VAL A 108 -39.23 70.79 -22.92
C VAL A 108 -39.78 70.18 -24.21
N GLN A 109 -41.09 70.06 -24.35
CA GLN A 109 -41.68 69.47 -25.55
C GLN A 109 -41.93 70.52 -26.65
N GLY A 110 -42.05 70.07 -27.91
CA GLY A 110 -42.51 70.92 -29.02
C GLY A 110 -41.44 71.74 -29.76
N HIS A 111 -40.17 71.69 -29.35
CA HIS A 111 -39.10 72.51 -29.94
C HIS A 111 -38.23 71.79 -31.02
N ASN A 112 -38.72 70.65 -31.53
CA ASN A 112 -38.11 69.87 -32.62
C ASN A 112 -36.59 69.60 -32.45
N ILE A 113 -36.18 69.07 -31.28
CA ILE A 113 -34.77 68.73 -30.96
C ILE A 113 -33.84 69.94 -31.13
N PHE A 114 -34.10 71.00 -30.36
CA PHE A 114 -33.38 72.28 -30.33
C PHE A 114 -33.30 73.07 -31.66
N GLN A 115 -34.11 72.71 -32.66
CA GLN A 115 -34.16 73.45 -33.93
C GLN A 115 -35.12 74.65 -33.89
N ASP A 116 -36.10 74.65 -32.98
CA ASP A 116 -37.02 75.77 -32.77
C ASP A 116 -36.70 76.48 -31.44
N GLY A 117 -35.82 77.48 -31.51
CA GLY A 117 -35.42 78.30 -30.36
C GLY A 117 -36.57 79.05 -29.68
N PRO A 118 -37.47 79.74 -30.42
CA PRO A 118 -38.64 80.39 -29.84
C PRO A 118 -39.55 79.43 -29.09
N ALA A 119 -39.83 78.25 -29.64
CA ALA A 119 -40.63 77.23 -28.96
C ALA A 119 -39.96 76.75 -27.66
N PHE A 120 -38.63 76.55 -27.67
CA PHE A 120 -37.87 76.19 -26.46
C PHE A 120 -38.01 77.22 -25.35
N LEU A 121 -37.83 78.51 -25.65
CA LEU A 121 -37.95 79.59 -24.66
C LEU A 121 -39.39 79.79 -24.17
N ASN A 122 -40.37 79.77 -25.08
CA ASN A 122 -41.78 79.98 -24.75
C ASN A 122 -42.36 78.85 -23.90
N ASN A 123 -41.88 77.62 -24.11
CA ASN A 123 -42.31 76.44 -23.36
C ASN A 123 -41.54 76.28 -22.03
N GLY A 124 -40.77 77.29 -21.60
CA GLY A 124 -40.10 77.32 -20.31
C GLY A 124 -38.79 76.52 -20.25
N GLY A 125 -38.00 76.56 -21.34
CA GLY A 125 -36.65 76.01 -21.41
C GLY A 125 -35.71 76.61 -20.37
N GLU A 126 -34.84 75.77 -19.83
CA GLU A 126 -33.89 76.13 -18.78
C GLU A 126 -32.47 76.27 -19.34
N LYS A 127 -31.68 77.22 -18.80
CA LYS A 127 -30.28 77.46 -19.18
C LYS A 127 -29.35 76.43 -18.54
N GLY A 128 -28.31 75.99 -19.24
CA GLY A 128 -27.32 75.01 -18.76
C GLY A 128 -27.36 73.67 -19.52
N PRO A 129 -26.67 72.64 -19.02
CA PRO A 129 -26.60 71.34 -19.65
C PRO A 129 -27.97 70.68 -19.80
N GLN A 130 -28.29 70.22 -20.99
CA GLN A 130 -29.57 69.58 -21.29
C GLN A 130 -29.49 68.06 -21.16
N ILE A 131 -30.60 67.44 -20.75
CA ILE A 131 -30.71 65.97 -20.67
C ILE A 131 -30.79 65.35 -22.07
N GLN A 132 -31.58 65.97 -22.96
CA GLN A 132 -31.81 65.48 -24.32
C GLN A 132 -30.54 65.61 -25.16
N VAL A 133 -30.17 64.53 -25.83
CA VAL A 133 -29.04 64.47 -26.77
C VAL A 133 -29.49 64.62 -28.22
N LEU A 134 -28.59 65.08 -29.08
CA LEU A 134 -28.77 65.07 -30.54
C LEU A 134 -28.34 63.70 -31.10
N PRO A 135 -29.25 62.94 -31.73
CA PRO A 135 -28.86 61.75 -32.48
C PRO A 135 -27.99 62.10 -33.71
N PRO A 136 -27.43 61.11 -34.42
CA PRO A 136 -26.75 61.35 -35.69
C PRO A 136 -27.66 62.01 -36.72
N GLY A 137 -27.17 63.03 -37.40
CA GLY A 137 -27.95 63.81 -38.34
C GLY A 137 -27.42 65.23 -38.56
N LEU A 138 -28.11 65.96 -39.43
CA LEU A 138 -27.82 67.36 -39.72
C LEU A 138 -28.86 68.25 -39.04
N TYR A 139 -28.43 69.03 -38.06
CA TYR A 139 -29.32 69.85 -37.24
C TYR A 139 -29.10 71.34 -37.46
N ARG A 140 -30.22 72.06 -37.51
CA ARG A 140 -30.25 73.52 -37.59
C ARG A 140 -30.36 74.09 -36.18
N VAL A 141 -29.24 74.15 -35.47
CA VAL A 141 -29.20 74.63 -34.09
C VAL A 141 -28.67 76.06 -34.07
N ASN A 142 -29.35 76.96 -33.36
CA ASN A 142 -28.90 78.34 -33.22
C ASN A 142 -27.66 78.40 -32.29
N PRO A 143 -26.45 78.75 -32.80
CA PRO A 143 -25.22 78.72 -32.00
C PRO A 143 -25.19 79.78 -30.88
N HIS A 144 -26.03 80.82 -30.95
CA HIS A 144 -26.15 81.82 -29.90
C HIS A 144 -27.09 81.39 -28.76
N LEU A 145 -27.96 80.41 -29.00
CA LEU A 145 -28.89 79.90 -28.00
C LEU A 145 -28.39 78.57 -27.40
N PHE A 146 -27.78 77.71 -28.21
CA PHE A 146 -27.33 76.39 -27.81
C PHE A 146 -25.88 76.16 -28.23
N LYS A 147 -25.08 75.66 -27.30
CA LYS A 147 -23.74 75.15 -27.56
C LYS A 147 -23.82 73.63 -27.70
N VAL A 148 -23.39 73.12 -28.86
CA VAL A 148 -23.34 71.67 -29.11
C VAL A 148 -21.91 71.16 -29.02
N GLU A 149 -21.70 70.16 -28.17
CA GLU A 149 -20.44 69.45 -28.01
C GLU A 149 -20.58 68.04 -28.60
N LYS A 150 -19.70 67.67 -29.54
CA LYS A 150 -19.73 66.35 -30.15
C LYS A 150 -18.86 65.40 -29.33
N VAL A 151 -19.47 64.35 -28.78
CA VAL A 151 -18.77 63.33 -28.00
C VAL A 151 -18.92 61.99 -28.69
N SER A 152 -17.88 61.15 -28.65
CA SER A 152 -17.95 59.80 -29.22
C SER A 152 -18.97 58.94 -28.46
N ILE A 153 -19.68 58.07 -29.18
CA ILE A 153 -20.59 57.10 -28.58
C ILE A 153 -19.82 56.08 -27.72
N ILE A 154 -20.50 55.55 -26.71
CA ILE A 154 -19.90 54.57 -25.81
C ILE A 154 -20.02 53.20 -26.45
N ARG A 155 -18.88 52.59 -26.79
CA ARG A 155 -18.80 51.22 -27.28
C ARG A 155 -18.29 50.33 -26.15
N VAL A 156 -19.13 49.40 -25.70
CA VAL A 156 -18.77 48.36 -24.73
C VAL A 156 -18.36 47.10 -25.51
N PRO A 157 -17.08 46.68 -25.47
CA PRO A 157 -16.62 45.45 -26.11
C PRO A 157 -17.27 44.19 -25.52
N ASN A 158 -17.26 43.08 -26.28
CA ASN A 158 -17.85 41.79 -25.88
C ASN A 158 -17.25 41.16 -24.61
N ASN A 159 -16.05 41.55 -24.19
CA ASN A 159 -15.38 41.05 -22.99
C ASN A 159 -15.39 42.07 -21.84
N GLN A 160 -16.23 43.10 -21.93
CA GLN A 160 -16.31 44.19 -20.96
C GLN A 160 -17.77 44.49 -20.61
N ILE A 161 -17.93 45.19 -19.49
CA ILE A 161 -19.18 45.77 -19.03
C ILE A 161 -18.99 47.27 -18.84
N GLY A 162 -20.05 48.05 -19.03
CA GLY A 162 -20.05 49.47 -18.68
C GLY A 162 -20.72 49.70 -17.33
N LEU A 163 -19.99 50.23 -16.36
CA LEU A 163 -20.53 50.69 -15.09
C LEU A 163 -20.99 52.14 -15.23
N VAL A 164 -22.21 52.43 -14.80
CA VAL A 164 -22.80 53.76 -14.96
C VAL A 164 -22.82 54.48 -13.63
N VAL A 165 -22.33 55.73 -13.62
CA VAL A 165 -22.45 56.66 -12.50
C VAL A 165 -23.30 57.84 -12.97
N ALA A 166 -24.46 58.03 -12.33
CA ALA A 166 -25.35 59.15 -12.62
C ALA A 166 -24.91 60.39 -11.86
N MET A 167 -24.75 61.52 -12.56
CA MET A 167 -24.32 62.78 -11.95
C MET A 167 -25.49 63.57 -11.34
N ASP A 168 -26.71 63.33 -11.81
CA ASP A 168 -27.93 64.01 -11.37
C ASP A 168 -29.04 63.01 -11.05
N GLY A 169 -30.01 63.44 -10.24
CA GLY A 169 -31.09 62.61 -9.71
C GLY A 169 -31.24 62.72 -8.19
N LYS A 170 -32.16 61.94 -7.63
CA LYS A 170 -32.40 61.88 -6.18
C LYS A 170 -31.16 61.32 -5.45
N PRO A 171 -30.87 61.74 -4.21
CA PRO A 171 -29.78 61.10 -3.45
C PRO A 171 -30.07 59.60 -3.22
N ILE A 172 -29.02 58.77 -3.20
CA ILE A 172 -29.12 57.36 -2.81
C ILE A 172 -29.63 57.29 -1.36
N ALA A 173 -30.54 56.36 -1.09
CA ALA A 173 -31.05 56.15 0.25
C ALA A 173 -29.91 55.79 1.22
N PRO A 174 -29.91 56.35 2.45
CA PRO A 174 -28.88 56.06 3.43
C PRO A 174 -28.84 54.55 3.73
N GLY A 175 -27.64 53.97 3.71
CA GLY A 175 -27.42 52.54 3.94
C GLY A 175 -27.32 51.67 2.67
N ARG A 176 -27.62 52.22 1.48
CA ARG A 176 -27.36 51.55 0.19
C ARG A 176 -26.09 52.08 -0.46
N LEU A 177 -25.41 51.22 -1.22
CA LEU A 177 -24.20 51.57 -1.96
C LEU A 177 -24.48 51.99 -3.39
N LEU A 178 -25.55 51.44 -3.99
CA LEU A 178 -25.89 51.60 -5.40
C LEU A 178 -27.29 52.21 -5.58
N GLY A 179 -27.45 52.97 -6.65
CA GLY A 179 -28.74 53.50 -7.10
C GLY A 179 -29.68 52.37 -7.55
N THR A 180 -30.97 52.49 -7.25
CA THR A 180 -31.98 51.50 -7.64
C THR A 180 -32.21 51.47 -9.15
N ARG A 181 -32.49 50.28 -9.72
CA ARG A 181 -32.95 50.13 -11.11
C ARG A 181 -34.20 50.97 -11.36
N VAL A 182 -34.20 51.66 -12.48
CA VAL A 182 -35.35 52.41 -13.00
C VAL A 182 -35.71 51.81 -14.34
N GLU A 183 -36.99 51.57 -14.63
CA GLU A 183 -37.36 50.96 -15.92
C GLU A 183 -37.67 52.01 -16.99
N GLY A 184 -37.40 51.68 -18.27
CA GLY A 184 -37.83 52.46 -19.43
C GLY A 184 -36.93 53.64 -19.83
N HIS A 185 -35.70 53.72 -19.32
CA HIS A 185 -34.67 54.66 -19.79
C HIS A 185 -33.79 54.11 -20.92
N ASP A 186 -34.11 52.93 -21.45
CA ASP A 186 -33.44 52.26 -22.58
C ASP A 186 -31.90 52.25 -22.47
N ASN A 187 -31.38 51.58 -21.43
CA ASN A 187 -29.94 51.49 -21.15
C ASN A 187 -29.25 52.85 -21.02
N TYR A 188 -29.94 53.82 -20.42
CA TYR A 188 -29.47 55.17 -20.09
C TYR A 188 -29.36 56.11 -21.29
N GLN A 189 -29.86 55.69 -22.46
CA GLN A 189 -29.96 56.54 -23.63
C GLN A 189 -31.06 57.60 -23.47
N ASN A 190 -32.12 57.30 -22.72
CA ASN A 190 -33.17 58.26 -22.39
C ASN A 190 -33.01 58.77 -20.95
N GLY A 191 -32.17 59.80 -20.78
CA GLY A 191 -31.94 60.41 -19.47
C GLY A 191 -33.18 61.07 -18.85
N GLN A 192 -34.13 61.53 -19.67
CA GLN A 192 -35.34 62.17 -19.17
C GLN A 192 -36.21 61.15 -18.42
N ALA A 193 -36.43 59.99 -19.03
CA ALA A 193 -37.16 58.90 -18.41
C ALA A 193 -36.48 58.41 -17.11
N PHE A 194 -35.14 58.45 -17.03
CA PHE A 194 -34.41 58.11 -15.81
C PHE A 194 -34.71 59.10 -14.67
N ILE A 195 -34.61 60.41 -14.93
CA ILE A 195 -34.84 61.44 -13.91
C ILE A 195 -36.31 61.50 -13.48
N GLU A 196 -37.25 61.49 -14.43
CA GLU A 196 -38.69 61.57 -14.17
C GLU A 196 -39.20 60.40 -13.31
N LYS A 197 -38.69 59.20 -13.55
CA LYS A 197 -39.04 58.00 -12.78
C LYS A 197 -38.29 57.87 -11.46
N GLY A 198 -37.56 58.90 -11.05
CA GLY A 198 -36.92 58.96 -9.74
C GLY A 198 -35.54 58.32 -9.68
N GLY A 199 -34.79 58.32 -10.78
CA GLY A 199 -33.39 57.91 -10.83
C GLY A 199 -32.54 58.60 -9.76
N GLN A 200 -31.57 57.86 -9.25
CA GLN A 200 -30.73 58.29 -8.13
C GLN A 200 -29.34 58.70 -8.64
N LYS A 201 -28.75 59.75 -8.08
CA LYS A 201 -27.38 60.17 -8.37
C LYS A 201 -26.37 59.23 -7.72
N GLY A 202 -25.24 58.96 -8.34
CA GLY A 202 -24.19 58.05 -7.87
C GLY A 202 -24.08 56.77 -8.71
N PRO A 203 -23.27 55.79 -8.26
CA PRO A 203 -23.09 54.52 -8.98
C PRO A 203 -24.40 53.75 -9.07
N GLN A 204 -24.71 53.22 -10.26
CA GLN A 204 -25.96 52.51 -10.51
C GLN A 204 -25.80 51.00 -10.34
N ILE A 205 -26.90 50.32 -10.01
CA ILE A 205 -26.93 48.86 -9.91
C ILE A 205 -26.86 48.16 -11.26
N ASP A 206 -27.45 48.76 -12.30
CA ASP A 206 -27.47 48.20 -13.63
C ASP A 206 -26.17 48.46 -14.38
N ILE A 207 -25.83 47.50 -15.23
CA ILE A 207 -24.64 47.54 -16.08
C ILE A 207 -25.05 47.65 -17.54
N LEU A 208 -24.19 48.26 -18.34
CA LEU A 208 -24.28 48.21 -19.79
C LEU A 208 -23.63 46.91 -20.27
N LEU A 209 -24.43 46.12 -20.99
CA LEU A 209 -23.95 44.94 -21.69
C LEU A 209 -23.10 45.33 -22.91
N PRO A 210 -22.40 44.39 -23.56
CA PRO A 210 -21.71 44.67 -24.80
C PRO A 210 -22.64 45.24 -25.87
N GLY A 211 -22.24 46.36 -26.46
CA GLY A 211 -23.10 47.13 -27.34
C GLY A 211 -22.57 48.52 -27.62
N THR A 212 -23.35 49.28 -28.38
CA THR A 212 -23.05 50.68 -28.70
C THR A 212 -24.19 51.54 -28.21
N TYR A 213 -23.88 52.51 -27.33
CA TYR A 213 -24.87 53.29 -26.62
C TYR A 213 -24.67 54.79 -26.86
N ARG A 214 -25.79 55.48 -27.13
CA ARG A 214 -25.82 56.94 -27.31
C ARG A 214 -26.22 57.61 -25.99
N ILE A 215 -25.28 57.64 -25.06
CA ILE A 215 -25.51 58.12 -23.71
C ILE A 215 -25.02 59.57 -23.57
N ASN A 216 -25.75 60.38 -22.82
CA ASN A 216 -25.30 61.69 -22.42
C ASN A 216 -24.16 61.54 -21.39
N THR A 217 -22.91 61.65 -21.82
CA THR A 217 -21.73 61.40 -20.96
C THR A 217 -21.56 62.43 -19.84
N LYS A 218 -22.18 63.61 -19.95
CA LYS A 218 -22.22 64.58 -18.85
C LYS A 218 -23.19 64.13 -17.74
N LEU A 219 -24.31 63.50 -18.10
CA LEU A 219 -25.31 63.02 -17.15
C LEU A 219 -24.93 61.65 -16.57
N PHE A 220 -24.41 60.76 -17.40
CA PHE A 220 -24.03 59.41 -17.04
C PHE A 220 -22.58 59.15 -17.42
N GLN A 221 -21.71 59.08 -16.42
CA GLN A 221 -20.33 58.68 -16.63
C GLN A 221 -20.27 57.15 -16.74
N VAL A 222 -19.69 56.64 -17.83
CA VAL A 222 -19.54 55.19 -18.05
C VAL A 222 -18.09 54.79 -17.90
N GLU A 223 -17.83 53.84 -17.00
CA GLU A 223 -16.53 53.23 -16.78
C GLU A 223 -16.52 51.80 -17.31
N LEU A 224 -15.60 51.48 -18.22
CA LEU A 224 -15.48 50.14 -18.78
C LEU A 224 -14.66 49.25 -17.84
N ARG A 225 -15.21 48.10 -17.48
CA ARG A 225 -14.53 47.06 -16.68
C ARG A 225 -14.54 45.73 -17.42
N PRO A 226 -13.53 44.87 -17.24
CA PRO A 226 -13.54 43.53 -17.82
C PRO A 226 -14.71 42.70 -17.27
N ALA A 227 -15.30 41.88 -18.14
CA ALA A 227 -16.29 40.88 -17.73
C ALA A 227 -15.60 39.79 -16.87
N THR A 228 -16.37 39.18 -15.98
CA THR A 228 -15.86 38.14 -15.08
C THR A 228 -15.75 36.83 -15.84
N VAL A 229 -14.53 36.35 -16.06
CA VAL A 229 -14.26 35.08 -16.75
C VAL A 229 -13.81 34.05 -15.74
N ILE A 230 -14.54 32.93 -15.68
CA ILE A 230 -14.21 31.81 -14.82
C ILE A 230 -13.64 30.71 -15.72
N PRO A 231 -12.34 30.41 -15.60
CA PRO A 231 -11.70 29.40 -16.44
C PRO A 231 -12.21 28.00 -16.12
N ALA A 232 -11.93 27.06 -17.01
CA ALA A 232 -12.18 25.64 -16.74
C ALA A 232 -11.45 25.18 -15.46
N LEU A 233 -12.04 24.22 -14.75
CA LEU A 233 -11.54 23.69 -13.47
C LEU A 233 -11.47 24.73 -12.34
N LYS A 234 -12.16 25.87 -12.47
CA LYS A 234 -12.38 26.82 -11.39
C LYS A 234 -13.86 27.11 -11.19
N VAL A 235 -14.20 27.57 -10.00
CA VAL A 235 -15.51 28.12 -9.63
C VAL A 235 -15.33 29.57 -9.18
N GLY A 236 -16.34 30.40 -9.42
CA GLY A 236 -16.38 31.77 -8.93
C GLY A 236 -17.18 31.86 -7.64
N LEU A 237 -16.50 32.04 -6.51
CA LEU A 237 -17.12 32.29 -5.22
C LEU A 237 -17.54 33.76 -5.15
N ILE A 238 -18.79 34.03 -4.77
CA ILE A 238 -19.35 35.37 -4.78
C ILE A 238 -19.51 35.89 -3.36
N THR A 239 -19.16 37.17 -3.15
CA THR A 239 -19.48 37.94 -1.96
C THR A 239 -20.30 39.17 -2.36
N ALA A 240 -21.52 39.30 -1.84
CA ALA A 240 -22.37 40.47 -2.08
C ALA A 240 -21.99 41.61 -1.12
N LYS A 241 -21.82 42.83 -1.65
CA LYS A 241 -21.44 44.03 -0.88
C LYS A 241 -22.65 44.77 -0.31
N ASP A 242 -23.81 44.66 -0.96
CA ASP A 242 -25.07 45.28 -0.56
C ASP A 242 -26.17 44.21 -0.44
N GLY A 243 -27.23 44.51 0.31
CA GLY A 243 -28.34 43.59 0.60
C GLY A 243 -28.75 43.56 2.07
N GLU A 244 -29.68 42.66 2.40
CA GLU A 244 -30.11 42.43 3.77
C GLU A 244 -28.94 41.91 4.63
N GLN A 245 -28.94 42.22 5.92
CA GLN A 245 -27.87 41.77 6.79
C GLN A 245 -27.96 40.25 6.99
N LEU A 246 -26.82 39.56 6.81
CA LEU A 246 -26.71 38.14 7.10
C LEU A 246 -27.05 37.88 8.58
N PRO A 247 -27.90 36.88 8.88
CA PRO A 247 -28.19 36.47 10.26
C PRO A 247 -26.89 36.11 10.99
N PRO A 248 -26.69 36.51 12.26
CA PRO A 248 -25.44 36.28 12.98
C PRO A 248 -25.12 34.79 13.24
N THR A 249 -26.10 33.90 13.04
CA THR A 249 -25.93 32.44 13.15
C THR A 249 -25.37 31.80 11.88
N GLU A 250 -25.42 32.51 10.75
CA GLU A 250 -25.03 32.00 9.43
C GLU A 250 -23.73 32.66 8.97
N TYR A 251 -22.89 31.90 8.27
CA TYR A 251 -21.63 32.40 7.68
C TYR A 251 -21.76 32.70 6.18
N VAL A 252 -22.72 32.06 5.52
CA VAL A 252 -22.95 32.16 4.07
C VAL A 252 -24.43 32.45 3.86
N ALA A 253 -24.71 33.44 3.01
CA ALA A 253 -26.06 33.85 2.63
C ALA A 253 -26.79 32.75 1.87
N ARG A 254 -28.10 32.68 2.07
CA ARG A 254 -28.98 31.77 1.33
C ARG A 254 -28.94 32.02 -0.17
N GLY A 255 -29.12 30.96 -0.95
CA GLY A 255 -29.30 31.08 -2.39
C GLY A 255 -30.55 31.89 -2.76
N VAL A 256 -30.46 32.69 -3.81
CA VAL A 256 -31.57 33.52 -4.31
C VAL A 256 -31.91 33.08 -5.72
N GLU A 257 -33.02 32.34 -5.85
CA GLU A 257 -33.47 31.85 -7.15
C GLU A 257 -33.85 33.01 -8.09
N GLY A 258 -33.56 32.84 -9.38
CA GLY A 258 -33.93 33.76 -10.45
C GLY A 258 -33.07 35.02 -10.61
N SER A 259 -31.92 35.09 -9.92
CA SER A 259 -30.90 36.15 -10.07
C SER A 259 -30.06 36.05 -11.37
N ARG A 260 -30.36 35.07 -12.24
CA ARG A 260 -29.61 34.75 -13.48
C ARG A 260 -28.10 34.65 -13.23
N GLU A 261 -27.70 33.90 -12.21
CA GLU A 261 -26.29 33.74 -11.80
C GLU A 261 -25.65 35.10 -11.49
N PHE A 262 -26.37 35.94 -10.72
CA PHE A 262 -25.91 37.25 -10.24
C PHE A 262 -25.67 38.32 -11.32
N GLN A 263 -26.06 38.06 -12.57
CA GLN A 263 -26.02 39.04 -13.65
C GLN A 263 -27.11 40.11 -13.49
N ASP A 264 -28.21 39.79 -12.80
CA ASP A 264 -29.26 40.75 -12.46
C ASP A 264 -29.21 41.13 -10.97
N ALA A 265 -28.39 42.14 -10.66
CA ALA A 265 -28.23 42.66 -9.30
C ALA A 265 -29.52 43.28 -8.72
N ALA A 266 -30.36 43.90 -9.56
CA ALA A 266 -31.62 44.47 -9.11
C ALA A 266 -32.61 43.39 -8.70
N ALA A 267 -32.72 42.31 -9.48
CA ALA A 267 -33.54 41.16 -9.14
C ALA A 267 -33.05 40.47 -7.85
N PHE A 268 -31.74 40.38 -7.64
CA PHE A 268 -31.14 39.84 -6.42
C PHE A 268 -31.59 40.62 -5.17
N LEU A 269 -31.49 41.95 -5.20
CA LEU A 269 -31.94 42.79 -4.08
C LEU A 269 -33.46 42.76 -3.88
N ALA A 270 -34.24 42.77 -4.97
CA ALA A 270 -35.70 42.75 -4.90
C ALA A 270 -36.26 41.47 -4.27
N ARG A 271 -35.51 40.36 -4.32
CA ARG A 271 -35.89 39.06 -3.74
C ARG A 271 -35.34 38.84 -2.33
N GLY A 272 -34.83 39.87 -1.66
CA GLY A 272 -34.28 39.76 -0.31
C GLY A 272 -32.92 39.06 -0.28
N GLY A 273 -32.06 39.37 -1.25
CA GLY A 273 -30.66 38.96 -1.25
C GLY A 273 -29.89 39.57 -0.07
N GLN A 274 -29.04 38.76 0.54
CA GLN A 274 -28.29 39.12 1.75
C GLN A 274 -26.85 39.53 1.38
N ARG A 275 -26.26 40.47 2.12
CA ARG A 275 -24.84 40.81 1.99
C ARG A 275 -23.95 39.75 2.62
N GLY A 276 -22.71 39.63 2.11
CA GLY A 276 -21.72 38.66 2.58
C GLY A 276 -21.48 37.53 1.56
N PRO A 277 -20.73 36.49 1.96
CA PRO A 277 -20.46 35.32 1.13
C PRO A 277 -21.77 34.66 0.70
N GLN A 278 -21.90 34.28 -0.57
CA GLN A 278 -23.11 33.66 -1.11
C GLN A 278 -22.99 32.14 -1.16
N TYR A 279 -24.10 31.43 -0.97
CA TYR A 279 -24.16 29.98 -1.11
C TYR A 279 -24.01 29.55 -2.57
N ASP A 280 -24.75 30.23 -3.46
CA ASP A 280 -24.63 30.01 -4.90
C ASP A 280 -23.28 30.53 -5.40
N PHE A 281 -22.72 29.83 -6.38
CA PHE A 281 -21.43 30.13 -6.97
C PHE A 281 -21.55 30.06 -8.49
N LEU A 282 -20.55 30.62 -9.18
CA LEU A 282 -20.51 30.66 -10.63
C LEU A 282 -19.72 29.48 -11.18
N ARG A 283 -20.27 28.88 -12.23
CA ARG A 283 -19.64 27.77 -12.96
C ARG A 283 -18.60 28.34 -13.97
N PRO A 284 -17.76 27.50 -14.59
CA PRO A 284 -16.92 27.95 -15.69
C PRO A 284 -17.74 28.63 -16.79
N GLY A 285 -17.36 29.86 -17.16
CA GLY A 285 -18.15 30.70 -18.07
C GLY A 285 -17.71 32.16 -18.07
N THR A 286 -18.34 32.97 -18.93
CA THR A 286 -18.18 34.43 -18.95
C THR A 286 -19.44 35.08 -18.44
N TYR A 287 -19.31 35.94 -17.44
CA TYR A 287 -20.43 36.55 -16.73
C TYR A 287 -20.28 38.08 -16.72
N TYR A 288 -21.38 38.78 -17.03
CA TYR A 288 -21.46 40.22 -16.93
C TYR A 288 -22.04 40.59 -15.56
N ILE A 289 -21.16 40.71 -14.57
CA ILE A 289 -21.54 40.95 -13.17
C ILE A 289 -21.05 42.32 -12.74
N ASN A 290 -21.85 43.05 -12.00
CA ASN A 290 -21.45 44.34 -11.44
C ASN A 290 -20.44 44.17 -10.29
N PRO A 291 -19.15 44.52 -10.44
CA PRO A 291 -18.13 44.37 -9.40
C PRO A 291 -18.32 45.32 -8.20
N LEU A 292 -19.13 46.37 -8.36
CA LEU A 292 -19.52 47.25 -7.27
C LEU A 292 -20.56 46.58 -6.35
N MET A 293 -21.34 45.63 -6.88
CA MET A 293 -22.33 44.87 -6.13
C MET A 293 -21.76 43.54 -5.61
N PHE A 294 -21.06 42.80 -6.47
CA PHE A 294 -20.59 41.45 -6.19
C PHE A 294 -19.08 41.36 -6.39
N ASP A 295 -18.38 40.83 -5.40
CA ASP A 295 -16.98 40.46 -5.53
C ASP A 295 -16.88 38.98 -5.91
N VAL A 296 -16.07 38.66 -6.92
CA VAL A 296 -15.92 37.28 -7.42
C VAL A 296 -14.49 36.81 -7.23
N VAL A 297 -14.31 35.82 -6.36
CA VAL A 297 -13.03 35.18 -6.08
C VAL A 297 -12.98 33.83 -6.76
N LEU A 298 -11.93 33.58 -7.54
CA LEU A 298 -11.74 32.30 -8.22
C LEU A 298 -11.17 31.26 -7.25
N ASP A 299 -11.80 30.09 -7.20
CA ASP A 299 -11.36 28.94 -6.42
C ASP A 299 -11.28 27.69 -7.29
N SER A 300 -10.43 26.73 -6.91
CA SER A 300 -10.23 25.51 -7.68
C SER A 300 -11.33 24.50 -7.41
N VAL A 301 -11.77 23.79 -8.44
CA VAL A 301 -12.73 22.67 -8.28
C VAL A 301 -12.14 21.56 -7.41
N LEU A 302 -13.00 20.86 -6.67
CA LEU A 302 -12.59 19.69 -5.93
C LEU A 302 -12.34 18.53 -6.89
N GLN A 303 -11.10 18.06 -6.94
CA GLN A 303 -10.72 16.87 -7.69
C GLN A 303 -10.48 15.73 -6.71
N VAL A 304 -11.27 14.67 -6.83
CA VAL A 304 -11.13 13.44 -6.03
C VAL A 304 -10.52 12.38 -6.94
N GLN A 305 -9.34 11.87 -6.57
CA GLN A 305 -8.64 10.88 -7.37
C GLN A 305 -9.26 9.48 -7.23
N ARG A 306 -8.92 8.58 -8.15
CA ARG A 306 -9.32 7.16 -8.01
C ARG A 306 -8.61 6.56 -6.80
N GLY A 307 -9.36 5.85 -5.96
CA GLY A 307 -8.86 5.34 -4.69
C GLY A 307 -8.95 6.33 -3.54
N GLU A 308 -9.55 7.50 -3.74
CA GLU A 308 -9.86 8.48 -2.71
C GLU A 308 -11.37 8.76 -2.67
N VAL A 309 -11.83 9.24 -1.52
CA VAL A 309 -13.18 9.80 -1.33
C VAL A 309 -13.07 11.14 -0.60
N ALA A 310 -13.97 12.07 -0.88
CA ALA A 310 -14.05 13.31 -0.11
C ALA A 310 -15.23 13.25 0.87
N VAL A 311 -14.91 13.34 2.16
CA VAL A 311 -15.91 13.58 3.21
C VAL A 311 -16.15 15.07 3.29
N VAL A 312 -17.39 15.50 3.08
CA VAL A 312 -17.73 16.92 3.05
C VAL A 312 -18.28 17.35 4.42
N VAL A 313 -17.79 18.46 4.94
CA VAL A 313 -18.36 19.13 6.12
C VAL A 313 -19.14 20.35 5.63
N SER A 314 -20.44 20.38 5.89
CA SER A 314 -21.28 21.54 5.59
C SER A 314 -21.24 22.55 6.73
N ASN A 315 -20.88 23.79 6.43
CA ASN A 315 -20.95 24.92 7.35
C ASN A 315 -22.33 25.60 7.33
N VAL A 316 -23.19 25.19 6.39
CA VAL A 316 -24.52 25.75 6.12
C VAL A 316 -25.61 24.68 6.29
N GLY A 317 -26.85 25.12 6.42
CA GLY A 317 -28.02 24.25 6.60
C GLY A 317 -28.62 24.33 8.00
N LYS A 318 -29.61 23.48 8.24
CA LYS A 318 -30.32 23.43 9.52
C LYS A 318 -29.39 22.95 10.64
N ASP A 319 -29.63 23.40 11.86
CA ASP A 319 -28.83 22.97 13.00
C ASP A 319 -29.08 21.47 13.27
N PRO A 320 -28.05 20.66 13.60
CA PRO A 320 -28.21 19.23 13.88
C PRO A 320 -29.10 18.95 15.11
N SER A 321 -29.40 19.99 15.90
CA SER A 321 -30.32 19.90 17.03
C SER A 321 -31.77 19.65 16.60
N GLU A 322 -32.14 20.07 15.39
CA GLU A 322 -33.47 19.86 14.80
C GLU A 322 -33.65 18.48 14.18
N LEU A 323 -32.57 17.69 14.12
CA LEU A 323 -32.57 16.32 13.60
C LEU A 323 -33.24 15.41 14.64
N THR A 324 -34.58 15.40 14.64
CA THR A 324 -35.38 14.40 15.34
C THR A 324 -35.21 13.08 14.61
N ARG A 325 -34.10 12.38 14.86
CA ARG A 325 -34.05 10.96 14.50
C ARG A 325 -35.22 10.28 15.23
N PRO A 326 -35.94 9.34 14.61
CA PRO A 326 -36.78 8.44 15.38
C PRO A 326 -35.83 7.69 16.31
N THR A 327 -35.81 8.09 17.58
CA THR A 327 -35.42 7.19 18.66
C THR A 327 -36.25 5.91 18.44
N PRO A 328 -35.67 4.70 18.47
CA PRO A 328 -36.50 3.50 18.60
C PRO A 328 -37.46 3.77 19.76
N GLU A 329 -38.76 3.73 19.49
CA GLU A 329 -39.85 4.17 20.36
C GLU A 329 -40.03 3.30 21.62
N THR A 330 -38.97 3.01 22.37
CA THR A 330 -39.02 2.22 23.60
C THR A 330 -38.11 2.72 24.73
N LEU A 331 -37.89 4.03 24.85
CA LEU A 331 -37.43 4.61 26.11
C LEU A 331 -38.19 5.91 26.41
N ALA A 332 -38.96 5.88 27.50
CA ALA A 332 -39.93 6.89 27.91
C ALA A 332 -39.31 8.20 28.47
N GLU A 333 -37.99 8.36 28.43
CA GLU A 333 -37.31 9.56 28.91
C GLU A 333 -36.10 9.88 28.02
N PRO A 334 -35.82 11.16 27.72
CA PRO A 334 -34.56 11.53 27.10
C PRO A 334 -33.42 11.19 28.08
N PRO A 335 -32.41 10.39 27.67
CA PRO A 335 -31.32 10.01 28.55
C PRO A 335 -30.57 11.25 29.04
N ALA A 336 -30.15 11.22 30.30
CA ALA A 336 -29.40 12.28 30.97
C ALA A 336 -28.13 12.67 30.17
N PRO A 337 -27.64 13.93 30.28
CA PRO A 337 -26.47 14.41 29.55
C PRO A 337 -25.24 13.48 29.61
N ASP A 338 -25.04 12.82 30.74
CA ASP A 338 -23.90 11.93 30.99
C ASP A 338 -24.03 10.55 30.32
N GLU A 339 -25.24 10.07 30.03
CA GLU A 339 -25.45 8.83 29.27
C GLU A 339 -25.31 9.03 27.75
N ARG A 340 -25.57 10.25 27.28
CA ARG A 340 -25.36 10.62 25.86
C ARG A 340 -23.88 10.55 25.47
N ILE A 341 -22.99 10.86 26.41
CA ILE A 341 -21.53 10.75 26.23
C ILE A 341 -21.10 9.26 26.24
N LYS A 342 -21.73 8.43 27.08
CA LYS A 342 -21.42 6.99 27.20
C LYS A 342 -21.94 6.15 26.02
N GLN A 343 -23.07 6.51 25.43
CA GLN A 343 -23.63 5.81 24.26
C GLN A 343 -23.03 6.25 22.92
N GLY A 344 -22.14 7.25 22.91
CA GLY A 344 -21.49 7.70 21.68
C GLY A 344 -22.50 8.01 20.58
N VAL A 345 -23.63 8.65 20.91
CA VAL A 345 -24.65 8.99 19.91
C VAL A 345 -23.97 9.82 18.83
N GLU A 346 -23.79 9.23 17.66
CA GLU A 346 -23.06 9.74 16.50
C GLU A 346 -23.78 10.94 15.88
N ARG A 347 -23.81 12.04 16.63
CA ARG A 347 -24.55 13.26 16.31
C ARG A 347 -23.83 14.11 15.26
N TYR A 348 -22.60 13.75 14.92
CA TYR A 348 -21.75 14.54 14.03
C TYR A 348 -21.97 14.23 12.56
N VAL A 349 -22.45 13.02 12.23
CA VAL A 349 -22.78 12.63 10.84
C VAL A 349 -24.25 12.93 10.58
N VAL A 350 -24.50 13.84 9.65
CA VAL A 350 -25.82 14.38 9.33
C VAL A 350 -26.22 14.03 7.89
N GLU A 351 -27.52 14.06 7.62
CA GLU A 351 -28.05 13.97 6.26
C GLU A 351 -27.84 15.27 5.49
N SER A 352 -28.00 15.20 4.16
CA SER A 352 -27.89 16.36 3.29
C SER A 352 -28.84 17.48 3.73
N GLY A 353 -28.32 18.71 3.77
CA GLY A 353 -29.07 19.92 4.15
C GLY A 353 -28.96 20.32 5.62
N TYR A 354 -28.28 19.53 6.45
CA TYR A 354 -27.92 19.93 7.81
C TYR A 354 -26.47 20.36 7.90
N ARG A 355 -26.17 21.27 8.83
CA ARG A 355 -24.80 21.66 9.17
C ARG A 355 -24.07 20.47 9.81
N GLY A 356 -22.81 20.25 9.48
CA GLY A 356 -21.98 19.17 10.01
C GLY A 356 -21.44 18.23 8.94
N ILE A 357 -20.89 17.10 9.39
CA ILE A 357 -20.23 16.13 8.53
C ILE A 357 -21.29 15.36 7.75
N GLN A 358 -21.23 15.40 6.42
CA GLN A 358 -22.22 14.77 5.56
C GLN A 358 -22.03 13.25 5.56
N ARG A 359 -23.15 12.52 5.64
CA ARG A 359 -23.16 11.05 5.51
C ARG A 359 -22.74 10.58 4.11
N GLU A 360 -23.13 11.32 3.09
CA GLU A 360 -22.76 11.03 1.71
C GLU A 360 -21.36 11.55 1.41
N VAL A 361 -20.52 10.68 0.88
CA VAL A 361 -19.16 11.02 0.44
C VAL A 361 -19.14 11.25 -1.06
N LEU A 362 -18.26 12.14 -1.51
CA LEU A 362 -18.01 12.33 -2.94
C LEU A 362 -16.98 11.30 -3.41
N GLY A 363 -17.35 10.49 -4.39
CA GLY A 363 -16.45 9.52 -5.02
C GLY A 363 -15.43 10.18 -5.96
N PRO A 364 -14.64 9.37 -6.70
CA PRO A 364 -13.69 9.89 -7.67
C PRO A 364 -14.38 10.70 -8.77
N GLY A 365 -13.93 11.93 -9.00
CA GLY A 365 -14.57 12.85 -9.93
C GLY A 365 -14.12 14.30 -9.75
N THR A 366 -14.65 15.18 -10.60
CA THR A 366 -14.47 16.63 -10.47
C THR A 366 -15.78 17.26 -10.04
N TYR A 367 -15.76 17.97 -8.91
CA TYR A 367 -16.94 18.56 -8.30
C TYR A 367 -16.77 20.08 -8.19
N ASN A 368 -17.75 20.81 -8.70
CA ASN A 368 -17.86 22.24 -8.48
C ASN A 368 -18.49 22.46 -7.11
N LEU A 369 -17.68 22.87 -6.13
CA LEU A 369 -18.08 23.00 -4.74
C LEU A 369 -17.76 24.40 -4.23
N ASN A 370 -18.69 25.03 -3.53
CA ASN A 370 -18.41 26.26 -2.80
C ASN A 370 -17.65 25.93 -1.51
N ARG A 371 -16.35 26.23 -1.46
CA ARG A 371 -15.50 25.93 -0.30
C ARG A 371 -15.79 26.78 0.94
N LEU A 372 -16.55 27.87 0.80
CA LEU A 372 -17.02 28.67 1.94
C LEU A 372 -18.17 27.97 2.66
N ALA A 373 -19.06 27.32 1.90
CA ALA A 373 -20.18 26.56 2.42
C ALA A 373 -19.79 25.12 2.82
N PHE A 374 -18.85 24.50 2.10
CA PHE A 374 -18.51 23.09 2.24
C PHE A 374 -17.01 22.87 2.33
N THR A 375 -16.53 22.20 3.37
CA THR A 375 -15.11 21.86 3.54
C THR A 375 -14.89 20.38 3.22
N PRO A 376 -14.25 20.03 2.10
CA PRO A 376 -13.96 18.64 1.76
C PRO A 376 -12.67 18.15 2.43
N HIS A 377 -12.71 16.96 3.05
CA HIS A 377 -11.56 16.20 3.51
C HIS A 377 -11.34 14.99 2.61
N LEU A 378 -10.21 14.99 1.89
CA LEU A 378 -9.82 13.87 1.03
C LEU A 378 -9.25 12.73 1.88
N LEU A 379 -9.76 11.53 1.68
CA LEU A 379 -9.33 10.33 2.37
C LEU A 379 -9.02 9.21 1.37
N PRO A 380 -7.84 8.59 1.45
CA PRO A 380 -7.56 7.40 0.68
C PRO A 380 -8.40 6.21 1.19
N THR A 381 -9.02 5.52 0.25
CA THR A 381 -9.76 4.26 0.47
C THR A 381 -8.96 3.02 0.05
N THR A 382 -7.76 3.25 -0.47
CA THR A 382 -6.76 2.23 -0.75
C THR A 382 -6.12 1.72 0.54
N ASN A 383 -5.39 0.61 0.44
CA ASN A 383 -4.66 0.05 1.57
C ASN A 383 -3.49 0.98 1.94
N ILE A 384 -3.52 1.50 3.16
CA ILE A 384 -2.45 2.33 3.73
C ILE A 384 -1.55 1.40 4.53
N THR A 385 -0.25 1.48 4.25
CA THR A 385 0.76 0.68 4.96
C THR A 385 1.55 1.59 5.90
N ILE A 386 1.58 1.24 7.18
CA ILE A 386 2.30 1.93 8.25
C ILE A 386 3.40 0.99 8.74
N ASP A 387 4.63 1.47 8.81
CA ASP A 387 5.81 0.67 9.16
C ASP A 387 6.42 1.15 10.49
N TRP A 388 6.88 0.23 11.33
CA TRP A 388 7.68 0.47 12.52
C TRP A 388 9.02 -0.23 12.32
N ALA A 389 9.97 0.44 11.68
CA ALA A 389 11.24 -0.15 11.26
C ALA A 389 12.34 0.92 11.19
N ASP A 390 13.59 0.49 11.36
CA ASP A 390 14.73 1.39 11.30
C ASP A 390 14.93 1.87 9.84
N GLY A 391 15.04 3.19 9.65
CA GLY A 391 14.63 3.87 8.42
C GLY A 391 15.17 3.33 7.08
N LYS A 392 14.24 3.10 6.14
CA LYS A 392 14.30 3.17 4.64
C LYS A 392 13.26 2.21 4.00
N GLY A 393 12.00 2.31 4.40
CA GLY A 393 10.90 1.58 3.74
C GLY A 393 10.24 2.41 2.62
N GLU A 394 9.69 1.75 1.60
CA GLU A 394 8.76 2.35 0.61
C GLU A 394 7.38 2.69 1.20
N ALA A 395 7.16 2.42 2.49
CA ALA A 395 5.91 2.67 3.17
C ALA A 395 5.64 4.17 3.31
N GLN A 396 4.36 4.55 3.24
CA GLN A 396 3.94 5.95 3.25
C GLN A 396 4.28 6.65 4.58
N ARG A 397 4.43 5.89 5.68
CA ARG A 397 4.89 6.37 7.00
C ARG A 397 5.72 5.32 7.73
N VAL A 398 6.79 5.77 8.38
CA VAL A 398 7.74 4.94 9.13
C VAL A 398 7.91 5.52 10.54
N PHE A 399 7.76 4.66 11.55
CA PHE A 399 8.04 4.90 12.96
C PHE A 399 9.26 4.09 13.40
N ASP A 400 9.84 4.48 14.55
CA ASP A 400 10.94 3.73 15.15
C ASP A 400 10.52 2.30 15.53
N PRO A 401 11.44 1.31 15.46
CA PRO A 401 11.18 -0.04 15.95
C PRO A 401 10.71 -0.06 17.40
N LEU A 402 9.82 -0.99 17.72
CA LEU A 402 9.26 -1.11 19.07
C LEU A 402 10.28 -1.77 20.00
N ALA A 403 10.76 -1.03 20.99
CA ALA A 403 11.59 -1.55 22.07
C ALA A 403 10.71 -2.09 23.19
N ILE A 404 10.75 -3.40 23.40
CA ILE A 404 9.88 -4.13 24.34
C ILE A 404 10.70 -5.06 25.24
N VAL A 405 10.13 -5.40 26.40
CA VAL A 405 10.76 -6.29 27.38
C VAL A 405 9.92 -7.57 27.48
N SER A 406 10.58 -8.72 27.45
CA SER A 406 9.94 -10.03 27.59
C SER A 406 9.65 -10.38 29.06
N LYS A 407 8.87 -11.46 29.26
CA LYS A 407 8.58 -12.00 30.60
C LYS A 407 9.83 -12.34 31.42
N ASP A 408 10.89 -12.80 30.74
CA ASP A 408 12.20 -13.15 31.31
C ASP A 408 13.15 -11.95 31.47
N GLY A 409 12.70 -10.73 31.17
CA GLY A 409 13.42 -9.48 31.43
C GLY A 409 14.44 -9.09 30.36
N PHE A 410 14.39 -9.70 29.17
CA PHE A 410 15.27 -9.32 28.07
C PHE A 410 14.63 -8.23 27.20
N GLU A 411 15.43 -7.22 26.86
CA GLU A 411 15.07 -6.19 25.89
C GLU A 411 15.19 -6.74 24.47
N MET A 412 14.18 -6.52 23.64
CA MET A 412 14.21 -6.87 22.22
C MET A 412 13.56 -5.77 21.39
N THR A 413 13.95 -5.66 20.11
CA THR A 413 13.31 -4.73 19.17
C THR A 413 12.52 -5.48 18.12
N ILE A 414 11.25 -5.09 17.93
CA ILE A 414 10.37 -5.67 16.93
C ILE A 414 10.09 -4.64 15.84
N SER A 415 10.22 -5.09 14.59
CA SER A 415 9.71 -4.36 13.42
C SER A 415 8.34 -4.88 13.00
N VAL A 416 7.38 -3.96 12.87
CA VAL A 416 5.97 -4.28 12.59
C VAL A 416 5.48 -3.48 11.40
N LYS A 417 4.70 -4.11 10.53
CA LYS A 417 3.98 -3.44 9.45
C LYS A 417 2.49 -3.66 9.62
N VAL A 418 1.71 -2.57 9.60
CA VAL A 418 0.26 -2.59 9.73
C VAL A 418 -0.36 -2.08 8.44
N ILE A 419 -1.31 -2.84 7.90
CA ILE A 419 -2.05 -2.48 6.71
C ILE A 419 -3.49 -2.21 7.12
N ILE A 420 -3.93 -0.96 6.90
CA ILE A 420 -5.30 -0.52 7.19
C ILE A 420 -5.99 -0.08 5.91
N ARG A 421 -7.32 -0.08 5.92
CA ARG A 421 -8.12 0.58 4.89
C ARG A 421 -9.34 1.25 5.51
N VAL A 422 -9.78 2.35 4.91
CA VAL A 422 -11.01 3.05 5.29
C VAL A 422 -12.04 2.80 4.21
N LEU A 423 -13.18 2.23 4.58
CA LEU A 423 -14.27 2.00 3.63
C LEU A 423 -15.01 3.32 3.34
N PRO A 424 -15.43 3.59 2.09
CA PRO A 424 -16.12 4.83 1.72
C PRO A 424 -17.34 5.18 2.59
N ASN A 425 -18.14 4.17 2.94
CA ASN A 425 -19.35 4.33 3.76
C ASN A 425 -19.05 4.63 5.23
N GLN A 426 -17.85 4.32 5.69
CA GLN A 426 -17.40 4.50 7.08
C GLN A 426 -16.55 5.76 7.26
N ALA A 427 -16.04 6.34 6.16
CA ALA A 427 -15.19 7.52 6.18
C ALA A 427 -15.79 8.73 6.93
N PRO A 428 -17.09 9.08 6.80
CA PRO A 428 -17.67 10.17 7.57
C PRO A 428 -17.62 9.96 9.09
N HIS A 429 -17.82 8.71 9.53
CA HIS A 429 -17.80 8.34 10.94
C HIS A 429 -16.38 8.38 11.51
N MET A 430 -15.37 8.03 10.71
CA MET A 430 -13.96 8.19 11.07
C MET A 430 -13.60 9.68 11.25
N VAL A 431 -13.96 10.54 10.29
CA VAL A 431 -13.71 11.99 10.36
C VAL A 431 -14.39 12.62 11.57
N ALA A 432 -15.63 12.21 11.86
CA ALA A 432 -16.37 12.70 13.02
C ALA A 432 -15.67 12.46 14.36
N ARG A 433 -14.87 11.39 14.45
CA ARG A 433 -14.30 10.94 15.72
C ARG A 433 -12.86 11.38 15.93
N ILE A 434 -12.07 11.44 14.86
CA ILE A 434 -10.63 11.72 14.93
C ILE A 434 -10.24 12.96 14.09
N GLY A 435 -11.07 13.34 13.13
CA GLY A 435 -10.77 14.36 12.14
C GLY A 435 -10.01 13.78 10.95
N THR A 436 -8.69 13.74 11.03
CA THR A 436 -7.82 13.36 9.90
C THR A 436 -7.19 11.97 10.08
N ILE A 437 -6.69 11.40 8.98
CA ILE A 437 -5.98 10.11 9.00
C ILE A 437 -4.62 10.23 9.72
N GLU A 438 -4.00 11.41 9.70
CA GLU A 438 -2.81 11.75 10.49
C GLU A 438 -3.06 11.57 11.98
N ASN A 439 -4.14 12.18 12.49
CA ASN A 439 -4.49 12.08 13.88
C ASN A 439 -4.79 10.63 14.29
N LEU A 440 -5.41 9.83 13.41
CA LEU A 440 -5.65 8.41 13.65
C LEU A 440 -4.34 7.66 13.82
N ILE A 441 -3.39 7.90 12.91
CA ILE A 441 -2.12 7.16 12.90
C ILE A 441 -1.29 7.51 14.14
N GLU A 442 -1.16 8.80 14.47
CA GLU A 442 -0.31 9.28 15.55
C GLU A 442 -0.90 9.05 16.95
N HIS A 443 -2.20 9.32 17.12
CA HIS A 443 -2.82 9.35 18.46
C HIS A 443 -3.58 8.07 18.81
N VAL A 444 -3.91 7.22 17.82
CA VAL A 444 -4.67 5.98 18.06
C VAL A 444 -3.85 4.77 17.68
N ILE A 445 -3.44 4.64 16.41
CA ILE A 445 -2.76 3.44 15.93
C ILE A 445 -1.41 3.27 16.59
N HIS A 446 -0.57 4.31 16.63
CA HIS A 446 0.76 4.21 17.22
C HIS A 446 0.75 3.77 18.70
N PRO A 447 -0.02 4.41 19.61
CA PRO A 447 -0.15 3.94 21.00
C PRO A 447 -0.76 2.54 21.11
N LEU A 448 -1.72 2.20 20.25
CA LEU A 448 -2.38 0.90 20.24
C LEU A 448 -1.40 -0.23 19.87
N ILE A 449 -0.59 -0.02 18.83
CA ILE A 449 0.43 -0.98 18.40
C ILE A 449 1.49 -1.15 19.49
N ASP A 450 2.04 -0.06 20.02
CA ASP A 450 3.03 -0.13 21.11
C ASP A 450 2.48 -0.89 22.33
N SER A 451 1.28 -0.53 22.80
CA SER A 451 0.63 -1.20 23.93
C SER A 451 0.35 -2.68 23.65
N SER A 452 -0.15 -3.02 22.45
CA SER A 452 -0.50 -4.40 22.10
C SER A 452 0.72 -5.33 22.12
N PHE A 453 1.81 -4.92 21.45
CA PHE A 453 3.04 -5.71 21.40
C PHE A 453 3.79 -5.73 22.73
N ARG A 454 3.83 -4.62 23.48
CA ARG A 454 4.40 -4.57 24.84
C ARG A 454 3.69 -5.54 25.79
N ASN A 455 2.36 -5.57 25.76
CA ASN A 455 1.57 -6.48 26.60
C ASN A 455 1.78 -7.96 26.21
N GLN A 456 1.86 -8.26 24.91
CA GLN A 456 2.14 -9.62 24.45
C GLN A 456 3.55 -10.09 24.85
N ALA A 457 4.56 -9.25 24.63
CA ALA A 457 5.94 -9.52 25.04
C ALA A 457 6.08 -9.76 26.54
N SER A 458 5.39 -8.95 27.36
CA SER A 458 5.42 -9.10 28.83
C SER A 458 4.86 -10.45 29.29
N SER A 459 3.99 -11.09 28.50
CA SER A 459 3.36 -12.36 28.85
C SER A 459 4.13 -13.61 28.37
N THR A 460 5.07 -13.45 27.45
CA THR A 460 5.76 -14.55 26.76
C THR A 460 7.29 -14.43 26.94
N GLU A 461 7.98 -15.55 27.06
CA GLU A 461 9.45 -15.57 27.09
C GLU A 461 10.03 -15.17 25.72
N ALA A 462 11.18 -14.50 25.70
CA ALA A 462 11.77 -13.96 24.47
C ALA A 462 11.95 -15.00 23.37
N MET A 463 12.41 -16.20 23.75
CA MET A 463 12.62 -17.28 22.80
C MET A 463 11.33 -17.85 22.25
N LYS A 464 10.34 -18.04 23.12
CA LYS A 464 9.02 -18.55 22.72
C LYS A 464 8.30 -17.56 21.81
N PHE A 465 8.47 -16.26 22.04
CA PHE A 465 7.92 -15.21 21.20
C PHE A 465 8.45 -15.28 19.75
N MET A 466 9.74 -15.59 19.56
CA MET A 466 10.33 -15.78 18.23
C MET A 466 9.87 -17.07 17.55
N GLN A 467 9.75 -18.18 18.31
CA GLN A 467 9.32 -19.48 17.77
C GLN A 467 7.85 -19.47 17.35
N ASP A 468 6.98 -18.94 18.20
CA ASP A 468 5.53 -18.88 18.00
C ASP A 468 5.08 -17.57 17.32
N ARG A 469 5.94 -16.99 16.46
CA ARG A 469 5.70 -15.73 15.73
C ARG A 469 4.31 -15.65 15.11
N HIS A 470 3.86 -16.73 14.47
CA HIS A 470 2.58 -16.76 13.77
C HIS A 470 1.38 -16.59 14.72
N GLU A 471 1.48 -17.17 15.92
CA GLU A 471 0.43 -17.05 16.94
C GLU A 471 0.42 -15.64 17.55
N GLN A 472 1.61 -15.07 17.81
CA GLN A 472 1.75 -13.69 18.30
C GLN A 472 1.16 -12.69 17.30
N GLN A 473 1.48 -12.84 16.02
CA GLN A 473 0.95 -12.00 14.95
C GLN A 473 -0.59 -12.08 14.88
N ARG A 474 -1.16 -13.29 14.91
CA ARG A 474 -2.62 -13.48 14.86
C ARG A 474 -3.32 -12.89 16.09
N SER A 475 -2.73 -13.07 17.28
CA SER A 475 -3.24 -12.49 18.51
C SER A 475 -3.24 -10.96 18.47
N ALA A 476 -2.17 -10.37 17.92
CA ALA A 476 -2.05 -8.92 17.78
C ALA A 476 -3.09 -8.39 16.78
N GLU A 477 -3.21 -9.06 15.63
CA GLU A 477 -4.17 -8.72 14.57
C GLU A 477 -5.61 -8.72 15.08
N VAL A 478 -6.03 -9.74 15.83
CA VAL A 478 -7.40 -9.81 16.40
C VAL A 478 -7.65 -8.65 17.36
N ARG A 479 -6.70 -8.35 18.26
CA ARG A 479 -6.83 -7.25 19.23
C ARG A 479 -6.90 -5.88 18.53
N ILE A 480 -5.97 -5.63 17.62
CA ILE A 480 -5.88 -4.37 16.88
C ILE A 480 -7.12 -4.18 16.00
N ALA A 481 -7.59 -5.25 15.33
CA ALA A 481 -8.79 -5.21 14.52
C ALA A 481 -10.05 -4.89 15.35
N ASP A 482 -10.19 -5.46 16.56
CA ASP A 482 -11.34 -5.18 17.43
C ASP A 482 -11.37 -3.72 17.91
N GLU A 483 -10.20 -3.16 18.24
CA GLU A 483 -10.10 -1.79 18.70
C GLU A 483 -10.29 -0.77 17.56
N LEU A 484 -9.73 -1.04 16.38
CA LEU A 484 -9.88 -0.17 15.19
C LEU A 484 -11.31 -0.14 14.64
N LYS A 485 -12.09 -1.22 14.81
CA LYS A 485 -13.52 -1.21 14.47
C LYS A 485 -14.29 -0.08 15.15
N ARG A 486 -13.94 0.25 16.40
CA ARG A 486 -14.59 1.35 17.12
C ARG A 486 -14.39 2.68 16.39
N TYR A 487 -13.25 2.87 15.74
CA TYR A 487 -12.92 4.08 14.98
C TYR A 487 -13.36 4.01 13.51
N HIS A 488 -14.14 2.99 13.13
CA HIS A 488 -14.64 2.80 11.78
C HIS A 488 -13.52 2.60 10.73
N VAL A 489 -12.41 2.01 11.15
CA VAL A 489 -11.25 1.67 10.29
C VAL A 489 -11.07 0.16 10.27
N GLU A 490 -10.82 -0.38 9.09
CA GLU A 490 -10.61 -1.82 8.90
C GLU A 490 -9.11 -2.14 8.93
N CYS A 491 -8.73 -3.06 9.81
CA CYS A 491 -7.40 -3.65 9.81
C CYS A 491 -7.38 -4.80 8.80
N VAL A 492 -6.57 -4.67 7.74
CA VAL A 492 -6.40 -5.73 6.73
C VAL A 492 -5.44 -6.79 7.25
N SER A 493 -4.28 -6.37 7.77
CA SER A 493 -3.31 -7.29 8.38
C SER A 493 -2.30 -6.56 9.25
N VAL A 494 -1.75 -7.28 10.22
CA VAL A 494 -0.61 -6.88 11.05
C VAL A 494 0.49 -7.91 10.81
N LEU A 495 1.68 -7.45 10.43
CA LEU A 495 2.81 -8.30 10.06
C LEU A 495 3.99 -8.01 10.97
N ILE A 496 4.58 -9.06 11.55
CA ILE A 496 5.87 -8.96 12.24
C ILE A 496 6.95 -9.23 11.20
N CYS A 497 7.80 -8.25 10.92
CA CYS A 497 8.85 -8.33 9.90
C CYS A 497 10.14 -8.92 10.48
N GLN A 498 10.67 -8.31 11.54
CA GLN A 498 11.95 -8.68 12.15
C GLN A 498 11.84 -8.62 13.68
N ILE A 499 12.47 -9.59 14.34
CA ILE A 499 12.63 -9.62 15.80
C ILE A 499 14.13 -9.67 16.05
N VAL A 500 14.67 -8.66 16.74
CA VAL A 500 16.08 -8.63 17.11
C VAL A 500 16.18 -8.93 18.60
N LEU A 501 16.79 -10.08 18.91
CA LEU A 501 17.08 -10.52 20.27
C LEU A 501 18.52 -10.13 20.65
N PRO A 502 18.83 -9.96 21.95
CA PRO A 502 20.20 -9.77 22.42
C PRO A 502 21.11 -10.96 22.07
N GLU A 503 22.36 -10.68 21.68
CA GLU A 503 23.33 -11.70 21.24
C GLU A 503 23.56 -12.80 22.28
N ARG A 504 23.56 -12.46 23.58
CA ARG A 504 23.75 -13.43 24.68
C ARG A 504 22.76 -14.58 24.65
N LEU A 505 21.49 -14.33 24.30
CA LEU A 505 20.48 -15.39 24.19
C LEU A 505 20.75 -16.28 22.98
N MET A 506 21.16 -15.69 21.85
CA MET A 506 21.48 -16.44 20.64
C MET A 506 22.70 -17.34 20.85
N GLU A 507 23.73 -16.89 21.55
CA GLU A 507 24.88 -17.72 21.91
C GLU A 507 24.47 -18.92 22.77
N THR A 508 23.68 -18.70 23.83
CA THR A 508 23.22 -19.82 24.68
C THR A 508 22.37 -20.84 23.92
N LEU A 509 21.53 -20.39 23.00
CA LEU A 509 20.72 -21.28 22.17
C LEU A 509 21.58 -22.04 21.16
N THR A 510 22.50 -21.34 20.50
CA THR A 510 23.46 -21.95 19.57
C THR A 510 24.26 -23.03 20.30
N ASN A 511 24.77 -22.72 21.49
CA ASN A 511 25.49 -23.67 22.33
C ASN A 511 24.60 -24.86 22.75
N LYS A 512 23.33 -24.62 23.10
CA LYS A 512 22.37 -25.69 23.43
C LYS A 512 22.08 -26.61 22.24
N VAL A 513 21.88 -26.05 21.06
CA VAL A 513 21.63 -26.82 19.83
C VAL A 513 22.88 -27.63 19.44
N VAL A 514 24.06 -27.02 19.52
CA VAL A 514 25.35 -27.71 19.29
C VAL A 514 25.54 -28.84 20.29
N ALA A 515 25.29 -28.61 21.58
CA ALA A 515 25.39 -29.64 22.61
C ALA A 515 24.38 -30.78 22.37
N PHE A 516 23.16 -30.47 21.94
CA PHE A 516 22.16 -31.49 21.60
C PHE A 516 22.57 -32.32 20.38
N GLN A 517 23.05 -31.67 19.33
CA GLN A 517 23.57 -32.34 18.14
C GLN A 517 24.78 -33.21 18.48
N GLN A 518 25.73 -32.69 19.28
CA GLN A 518 26.88 -33.44 19.79
C GLN A 518 26.42 -34.66 20.60
N LYS A 519 25.45 -34.50 21.51
CA LYS A 519 24.88 -35.62 22.25
C LYS A 519 24.29 -36.68 21.31
N SER A 520 23.46 -36.29 20.34
CA SER A 520 22.91 -37.25 19.39
C SER A 520 23.98 -37.95 18.55
N MET A 521 25.08 -37.26 18.22
CA MET A 521 26.23 -37.83 17.52
C MET A 521 26.97 -38.83 18.41
N PHE A 522 27.20 -38.50 19.69
CA PHE A 522 27.83 -39.41 20.65
C PHE A 522 26.96 -40.62 20.96
N ASP A 523 25.65 -40.43 21.14
CA ASP A 523 24.70 -41.53 21.35
C ASP A 523 24.70 -42.48 20.14
N ALA A 524 24.67 -41.92 18.91
CA ALA A 524 24.76 -42.71 17.68
C ALA A 524 26.12 -43.40 17.51
N GLN A 525 27.23 -42.74 17.89
CA GLN A 525 28.57 -43.34 17.89
C GLN A 525 28.70 -44.45 18.93
N GLN A 526 28.17 -44.26 20.13
CA GLN A 526 28.18 -45.27 21.18
C GLN A 526 27.38 -46.49 20.75
N GLU A 527 26.18 -46.30 20.18
CA GLU A 527 25.36 -47.40 19.67
C GLU A 527 26.08 -48.14 18.52
N ALA A 528 26.76 -47.42 17.63
CA ALA A 528 27.56 -48.01 16.56
C ALA A 528 28.77 -48.82 17.10
N GLU A 529 29.49 -48.29 18.10
CA GLU A 529 30.62 -48.97 18.74
C GLU A 529 30.17 -50.15 19.61
N GLU A 530 29.03 -50.07 20.28
CA GLU A 530 28.43 -51.20 21.00
C GLU A 530 28.07 -52.35 20.04
N ARG A 531 27.40 -52.03 18.92
CA ARG A 531 27.13 -53.03 17.86
C ARG A 531 28.43 -53.59 17.28
N ARG A 532 29.46 -52.77 17.09
CA ARG A 532 30.78 -53.21 16.60
C ARG A 532 31.46 -54.15 17.59
N ARG A 533 31.43 -53.82 18.89
CA ARG A 533 31.97 -54.65 19.97
C ARG A 533 31.23 -55.98 20.07
N GLU A 534 29.91 -55.99 19.92
CA GLU A 534 29.10 -57.21 19.92
C GLU A 534 29.41 -58.09 18.72
N MET A 535 29.55 -57.50 17.52
CA MET A 535 30.02 -58.18 16.31
C MET A 535 31.43 -58.76 16.48
N GLU A 536 32.38 -58.00 17.02
CA GLU A 536 33.75 -58.50 17.28
C GLU A 536 33.77 -59.59 18.35
N LYS A 537 32.97 -59.49 19.41
CA LYS A 537 32.83 -60.55 20.42
C LYS A 537 32.28 -61.84 19.80
N THR A 538 31.25 -61.72 18.97
CA THR A 538 30.65 -62.85 18.24
C THR A 538 31.65 -63.47 17.27
N LYS A 539 32.42 -62.64 16.56
CA LYS A 539 33.50 -63.08 15.65
C LYS A 539 34.66 -63.75 16.40
N ALA A 540 35.08 -63.23 17.54
CA ALA A 540 36.11 -63.83 18.38
C ALA A 540 35.66 -65.19 18.93
N GLN A 541 34.40 -65.32 19.37
CA GLN A 541 33.82 -66.59 19.79
C GLN A 541 33.76 -67.60 18.62
N ALA A 542 33.33 -67.15 17.43
CA ALA A 542 33.33 -67.98 16.23
C ALA A 542 34.74 -68.41 15.81
N ASN A 543 35.76 -67.55 15.95
CA ASN A 543 37.16 -67.88 15.65
C ASN A 543 37.79 -68.86 16.66
N LEU A 544 37.28 -68.92 17.89
CA LEU A 544 37.69 -69.94 18.87
C LEU A 544 37.02 -71.30 18.60
N GLN A 545 35.88 -71.32 17.90
CA GLN A 545 35.13 -72.54 17.62
C GLN A 545 35.94 -73.59 16.82
N PRO A 546 36.71 -73.26 15.77
CA PRO A 546 37.61 -74.21 15.10
C PRO A 546 38.62 -74.85 16.06
N ASN A 547 39.16 -74.08 17.02
CA ASN A 547 40.15 -74.57 17.97
C ASN A 547 39.52 -75.48 19.03
N LEU A 548 38.33 -75.13 19.54
CA LEU A 548 37.57 -75.96 20.47
C LEU A 548 37.13 -77.27 19.81
N VAL A 549 36.59 -77.19 18.58
CA VAL A 549 36.17 -78.37 17.82
C VAL A 549 37.36 -79.25 17.47
N LYS A 550 38.51 -78.67 17.09
CA LYS A 550 39.74 -79.44 16.86
C LYS A 550 40.21 -80.17 18.11
N ALA A 551 40.23 -79.50 19.27
CA ALA A 551 40.61 -80.14 20.53
C ALA A 551 39.64 -81.26 20.94
N GLU A 552 38.34 -81.09 20.70
CA GLU A 552 37.34 -82.12 20.98
C GLU A 552 37.46 -83.32 20.02
N ILE A 553 37.70 -83.08 18.73
CA ILE A 553 37.99 -84.12 17.74
C ILE A 553 39.27 -84.87 18.10
N ASP A 554 40.34 -84.18 18.51
CA ASP A 554 41.61 -84.82 18.91
C ASP A 554 41.41 -85.75 20.13
N VAL A 555 40.61 -85.34 21.12
CA VAL A 555 40.22 -86.19 22.27
C VAL A 555 39.37 -87.38 21.82
N GLN A 556 38.46 -87.18 20.86
CA GLN A 556 37.62 -88.24 20.33
C GLN A 556 38.44 -89.27 19.53
N ILE A 557 39.41 -88.82 18.72
CA ILE A 557 40.37 -89.69 18.01
C ILE A 557 41.20 -90.49 19.03
N ALA A 558 41.71 -89.86 20.08
CA ALA A 558 42.48 -90.56 21.11
C ALA A 558 41.64 -91.64 21.83
N ASN A 559 40.37 -91.34 22.15
CA ASN A 559 39.45 -92.33 22.75
C ASN A 559 39.09 -93.46 21.78
N GLN A 560 38.86 -93.17 20.50
CA GLN A 560 38.61 -94.19 19.49
C GLN A 560 39.84 -95.06 19.24
N GLN A 561 41.04 -94.49 19.18
CA GLN A 561 42.29 -95.25 19.10
C GLN A 561 42.47 -96.16 20.33
N LYS A 562 42.14 -95.67 21.53
CA LYS A 562 42.14 -96.48 22.76
C LYS A 562 41.14 -97.63 22.68
N GLN A 563 39.89 -97.39 22.26
CA GLN A 563 38.89 -98.44 22.08
C GLN A 563 39.30 -99.46 21.02
N GLN A 564 39.85 -99.01 19.89
CA GLN A 564 40.34 -99.87 18.83
C GLN A 564 41.49 -100.76 19.33
N ALA A 565 42.43 -100.22 20.12
CA ALA A 565 43.51 -100.99 20.74
C ALA A 565 43.01 -102.04 21.75
N VAL A 566 41.98 -101.71 22.55
CA VAL A 566 41.34 -102.66 23.49
C VAL A 566 40.68 -103.81 22.75
N ILE A 567 39.86 -103.52 21.72
CA ILE A 567 39.17 -104.55 20.92
C ILE A 567 40.19 -105.46 20.20
N LEU A 568 41.29 -104.90 19.68
CA LEU A 568 42.34 -105.67 19.02
C LEU A 568 43.10 -106.57 20.01
N ALA A 569 43.30 -106.12 21.25
CA ALA A 569 43.89 -106.92 22.33
C ALA A 569 42.95 -108.05 22.81
N GLU A 570 41.66 -107.77 22.96
CA GLU A 570 40.64 -108.79 23.32
C GLU A 570 40.49 -109.85 22.22
N GLY A 571 40.45 -109.44 20.95
CA GLY A 571 40.39 -110.36 19.81
C GLY A 571 41.62 -111.28 19.72
N LYS A 572 42.83 -110.76 19.99
CA LYS A 572 44.05 -111.57 20.10
C LYS A 572 43.99 -112.56 21.28
N GLY A 573 43.43 -112.15 22.41
CA GLY A 573 43.23 -113.01 23.57
C GLY A 573 42.27 -114.17 23.30
N GLN A 574 41.13 -113.90 22.65
CA GLN A 574 40.14 -114.92 22.32
C GLN A 574 40.65 -115.91 21.26
N ALA A 575 41.37 -115.44 20.24
CA ALA A 575 41.97 -116.31 19.23
C ALA A 575 42.98 -117.31 19.84
N THR A 576 43.85 -116.82 20.74
CA THR A 576 44.84 -117.66 21.42
C THR A 576 44.19 -118.71 22.32
N ARG A 577 43.06 -118.38 22.98
CA ARG A 577 42.35 -119.32 23.85
C ARG A 577 41.70 -120.47 23.06
N LEU A 578 41.10 -120.16 21.92
CA LEU A 578 40.48 -121.15 21.03
C LEU A 578 41.51 -122.10 20.39
N GLU A 579 42.69 -121.60 20.01
CA GLU A 579 43.78 -122.46 19.50
C GLU A 579 44.28 -123.46 20.56
N GLN A 580 44.41 -123.02 21.82
CA GLN A 580 44.87 -123.91 22.90
C GLN A 580 43.83 -124.97 23.27
N GLU A 581 42.54 -124.62 23.28
CA GLU A 581 41.44 -125.58 23.50
C GLU A 581 41.40 -126.65 22.38
N GLY A 582 41.62 -126.26 21.12
CA GLY A 582 41.73 -127.19 19.99
C GLY A 582 42.95 -128.11 20.06
N SER A 583 44.11 -127.58 20.45
CA SER A 583 45.35 -128.37 20.61
C SER A 583 45.25 -129.38 21.78
N ALA A 584 44.56 -129.03 22.87
CA ALA A 584 44.37 -129.93 24.01
C ALA A 584 43.48 -131.14 23.66
N ALA A 585 42.42 -130.92 22.88
CA ALA A 585 41.54 -132.00 22.41
C ALA A 585 42.27 -132.99 21.47
N GLY A 586 43.16 -132.48 20.60
CA GLY A 586 43.98 -133.29 19.71
C GLY A 586 44.96 -134.22 20.44
N ILE A 587 45.67 -133.70 21.45
CA ILE A 587 46.65 -134.47 22.23
C ILE A 587 45.97 -135.58 23.05
N ALA A 588 44.78 -135.31 23.62
CA ALA A 588 44.03 -136.31 24.38
C ALA A 588 43.51 -137.49 23.52
N ALA A 589 43.23 -137.25 22.24
CA ALA A 589 42.80 -138.30 21.32
C ALA A 589 43.96 -139.21 20.89
N VAL A 590 45.14 -138.62 20.61
CA VAL A 590 46.35 -139.38 20.26
C VAL A 590 46.82 -140.24 21.44
N GLY A 591 46.83 -139.70 22.66
CA GLY A 591 47.24 -140.44 23.86
C GLY A 591 46.37 -141.66 24.18
N ARG A 592 45.06 -141.61 23.90
CA ARG A 592 44.18 -142.78 24.05
C ARG A 592 44.48 -143.89 23.04
N ALA A 593 44.78 -143.54 21.79
CA ALA A 593 45.08 -144.52 20.74
C ALA A 593 46.44 -145.21 20.94
N GLU A 594 47.45 -144.50 21.44
CA GLU A 594 48.76 -145.09 21.76
C GLU A 594 48.70 -146.04 22.97
N GLY A 595 47.86 -145.73 23.97
CA GLY A 595 47.65 -146.60 25.13
C GLY A 595 47.07 -147.97 24.76
N GLU A 596 46.07 -148.02 23.87
CA GLU A 596 45.48 -149.28 23.40
C GLU A 596 46.46 -150.12 22.58
N LYS A 597 47.26 -149.47 21.72
CA LYS A 597 48.28 -150.14 20.91
C LYS A 597 49.37 -150.79 21.77
N ILE A 598 49.85 -150.09 22.81
CA ILE A 598 50.89 -150.61 23.72
C ILE A 598 50.36 -151.79 24.53
N ARG A 599 49.10 -151.74 25.00
CA ARG A 599 48.51 -152.84 25.75
C ARG A 599 48.40 -154.13 24.92
N ALA A 600 47.98 -154.01 23.66
CA ALA A 600 47.88 -155.16 22.75
C ALA A 600 49.24 -155.79 22.42
N ILE A 601 50.29 -154.98 22.29
CA ILE A 601 51.67 -155.47 22.07
C ILE A 601 52.19 -156.17 23.34
N GLY A 602 51.93 -155.62 24.52
CA GLY A 602 52.35 -156.23 25.79
C GLY A 602 51.76 -157.63 26.03
N ASP A 603 50.46 -157.79 25.75
CA ASP A 603 49.77 -159.09 25.90
C ASP A 603 50.32 -160.14 24.91
N ALA A 604 50.64 -159.75 23.67
CA ALA A 604 51.19 -160.64 22.66
C ALA A 604 52.65 -161.07 22.96
N VAL A 605 53.46 -160.14 23.46
CA VAL A 605 54.86 -160.40 23.84
C VAL A 605 54.92 -161.37 25.03
N ALA A 606 54.08 -161.18 26.04
CA ALA A 606 53.98 -162.07 27.19
C ALA A 606 53.58 -163.51 26.78
N ALA A 607 52.63 -163.65 25.86
CA ALA A 607 52.23 -164.96 25.33
C ALA A 607 53.38 -165.66 24.58
N SER A 608 54.16 -164.92 23.79
CA SER A 608 55.31 -165.48 23.06
C SER A 608 56.41 -165.96 24.01
N TYR A 609 56.67 -165.22 25.10
CA TYR A 609 57.63 -165.60 26.13
C TYR A 609 57.22 -166.88 26.85
N MET A 610 55.94 -167.02 27.18
CA MET A 610 55.43 -168.25 27.81
C MET A 610 55.57 -169.46 26.88
N SER A 611 55.27 -169.32 25.58
CA SER A 611 55.42 -170.42 24.62
C SER A 611 56.89 -170.79 24.33
N GLN A 612 57.79 -169.80 24.23
CA GLN A 612 59.22 -170.07 24.04
C GLN A 612 59.86 -170.74 25.27
N ALA A 613 59.44 -170.36 26.48
CA ALA A 613 59.89 -170.98 27.72
C ALA A 613 59.49 -172.48 27.81
N GLN A 614 58.33 -172.85 27.27
CA GLN A 614 57.81 -174.22 27.36
C GLN A 614 58.45 -175.19 26.35
N ALA A 615 59.00 -174.69 25.24
CA ALA A 615 59.59 -175.52 24.19
C ALA A 615 61.12 -175.71 24.32
N LEU A 616 61.85 -174.73 24.87
CA LEU A 616 63.33 -174.69 24.80
C LEU A 616 64.05 -174.87 26.16
N GLY A 617 63.34 -174.84 27.29
CA GLY A 617 63.94 -174.92 28.63
C GLY A 617 64.74 -173.67 29.02
N GLN A 618 64.86 -173.40 30.33
CA GLN A 618 65.31 -172.09 30.83
C GLN A 618 66.80 -171.74 30.59
N GLY A 619 67.67 -172.73 30.37
CA GLY A 619 69.12 -172.49 30.20
C GLY A 619 69.50 -171.85 28.85
N PRO A 620 69.05 -172.40 27.71
CA PRO A 620 69.41 -171.89 26.38
C PRO A 620 68.80 -170.53 26.01
N LEU A 621 67.60 -170.20 26.51
CA LEU A 621 66.85 -168.98 26.13
C LEU A 621 67.60 -167.69 26.54
N ALA A 622 68.19 -167.67 27.73
CA ALA A 622 68.94 -166.52 28.23
C ALA A 622 70.14 -166.15 27.34
N THR A 623 70.80 -167.14 26.74
CA THR A 623 71.93 -166.88 25.83
C THR A 623 71.50 -166.34 24.48
N ILE A 624 70.34 -166.75 23.95
CA ILE A 624 69.79 -166.23 22.70
C ILE A 624 69.33 -164.78 22.91
N GLU A 625 68.71 -164.48 24.04
CA GLU A 625 68.20 -163.16 24.34
C GLU A 625 69.33 -162.16 24.66
N LEU A 626 70.39 -162.63 25.33
CA LEU A 626 71.63 -161.86 25.51
C LEU A 626 72.30 -161.56 24.16
N MET A 627 72.38 -162.55 23.26
CA MET A 627 72.89 -162.35 21.88
C MET A 627 72.02 -161.37 21.09
N LYS A 628 70.69 -161.42 21.24
CA LYS A 628 69.75 -160.54 20.53
C LYS A 628 69.81 -159.10 21.03
N GLN A 629 69.94 -158.88 22.34
CA GLN A 629 70.16 -157.54 22.91
C GLN A 629 71.54 -156.96 22.57
N VAL A 630 72.58 -157.80 22.43
CA VAL A 630 73.90 -157.37 21.94
C VAL A 630 73.85 -156.98 20.45
N ALA A 631 72.96 -157.58 19.66
CA ALA A 631 72.78 -157.25 18.24
C ALA A 631 71.95 -155.97 18.01
N GLU A 632 70.96 -155.68 18.86
CA GLU A 632 70.12 -154.48 18.74
C GLU A 632 70.75 -153.24 19.42
N GLY A 633 71.64 -153.44 20.39
CA GLY A 633 72.42 -152.38 21.02
C GLY A 633 73.69 -152.01 20.25
N ARG A 634 73.65 -150.98 19.40
CA ARG A 634 74.84 -150.32 18.82
C ARG A 634 75.73 -149.68 19.90
N LEU A 635 76.51 -150.47 20.63
CA LEU A 635 77.62 -150.01 21.49
C LEU A 635 78.92 -150.02 20.66
N LYS A 636 79.36 -148.85 20.21
CA LYS A 636 80.66 -148.69 19.53
C LYS A 636 81.73 -148.34 20.58
N ILE A 637 82.58 -149.33 20.86
CA ILE A 637 83.74 -149.28 21.75
C ILE A 637 84.99 -149.08 20.87
N THR A 638 85.55 -147.87 20.86
CA THR A 638 86.99 -147.58 20.65
C THR A 638 87.26 -146.08 20.96
N PRO A 639 88.40 -145.72 21.60
CA PRO A 639 88.63 -144.37 22.14
C PRO A 639 89.57 -143.51 21.26
N ASP A 640 89.23 -142.22 21.09
CA ASP A 640 90.12 -141.17 20.60
C ASP A 640 90.56 -140.26 21.76
N ILE A 641 91.60 -140.78 22.42
CA ILE A 641 92.71 -140.16 23.15
C ILE A 641 93.05 -138.70 22.68
N LEU A 642 93.75 -137.81 23.42
CA LEU A 642 94.78 -138.05 24.44
C LEU A 642 95.03 -136.81 25.34
N ILE A 643 95.16 -137.07 26.64
CA ILE A 643 95.73 -136.18 27.67
C ILE A 643 97.25 -136.34 27.62
N GLN A 644 98.02 -135.26 27.52
CA GLN A 644 99.43 -135.27 27.90
C GLN A 644 99.70 -134.30 29.04
N ALA A 645 100.09 -134.90 30.16
CA ALA A 645 100.47 -134.27 31.40
C ALA A 645 101.76 -133.45 31.27
N GLY A 646 101.80 -132.35 32.00
CA GLY A 646 102.99 -131.54 32.25
C GLY A 646 102.93 -130.93 33.65
N ASN A 647 103.29 -131.76 34.63
CA ASN A 647 104.06 -131.47 35.84
C ASN A 647 103.95 -130.06 36.50
N ASP A 648 103.21 -129.95 37.61
CA ASP A 648 103.86 -129.74 38.93
C ASP A 648 102.87 -129.99 40.08
N GLY A 649 103.35 -130.75 41.07
CA GLY A 649 102.55 -131.43 42.08
C GLY A 649 102.11 -130.55 43.26
N ASN A 650 101.04 -131.00 43.94
CA ASN A 650 101.15 -131.62 45.26
C ASN A 650 99.75 -131.98 45.84
N GLY A 651 99.43 -133.27 45.84
CA GLY A 651 98.69 -133.99 46.90
C GLY A 651 97.25 -133.62 47.26
N GLY A 652 96.31 -134.55 47.06
CA GLY A 652 95.19 -134.74 47.99
C GLY A 652 93.81 -135.08 47.38
N SER A 653 93.53 -136.39 47.33
CA SER A 653 92.24 -137.08 47.17
C SER A 653 90.93 -136.33 47.55
N SER A 654 89.91 -136.36 46.66
CA SER A 654 88.44 -136.41 46.96
C SER A 654 87.49 -135.82 45.86
N HIS A 655 87.88 -135.67 44.58
CA HIS A 655 87.10 -134.84 43.63
C HIS A 655 86.68 -135.47 42.28
N VAL A 656 86.38 -136.77 42.21
CA VAL A 656 85.81 -137.38 40.97
C VAL A 656 84.28 -137.23 40.90
N LEU A 657 83.57 -137.33 42.04
CA LEU A 657 82.10 -137.23 42.08
C LEU A 657 81.59 -135.78 42.00
N SER A 658 82.38 -134.80 42.46
CA SER A 658 82.05 -133.37 42.35
C SER A 658 82.31 -132.80 40.95
N ALA A 659 83.23 -133.37 40.17
CA ALA A 659 83.42 -133.02 38.77
C ALA A 659 82.25 -133.49 37.88
N PHE A 660 81.62 -134.61 38.21
CA PHE A 660 80.43 -135.11 37.50
C PHE A 660 79.20 -134.21 37.74
N ILE A 661 78.98 -133.78 38.99
CA ILE A 661 77.87 -132.87 39.36
C ILE A 661 78.12 -131.44 38.87
N ALA A 662 79.38 -130.98 38.84
CA ALA A 662 79.73 -129.70 38.23
C ALA A 662 79.54 -129.71 36.71
N SER A 663 79.77 -130.81 35.99
CA SER A 663 79.49 -130.88 34.54
C SER A 663 77.98 -130.82 34.23
N LEU A 664 77.14 -131.29 35.17
CA LEU A 664 75.67 -131.24 35.09
C LEU A 664 75.09 -129.86 35.48
N MET A 665 75.82 -129.06 36.26
CA MET A 665 75.43 -127.68 36.66
C MET A 665 76.12 -126.57 35.83
N ALA A 666 77.32 -126.82 35.27
CA ALA A 666 78.09 -125.87 34.46
C ALA A 666 77.70 -125.85 32.98
N GLY A 667 76.88 -126.79 32.51
CA GLY A 667 76.18 -126.66 31.22
C GLY A 667 75.18 -125.50 31.16
N LYS A 668 75.02 -124.73 32.26
CA LYS A 668 74.07 -123.61 32.38
C LYS A 668 74.66 -122.22 32.62
N LEU A 669 75.98 -122.02 32.75
CA LEU A 669 76.58 -120.68 32.79
C LEU A 669 78.06 -120.70 32.36
N ALA A 670 78.40 -119.88 31.36
CA ALA A 670 79.74 -119.50 30.89
C ALA A 670 80.46 -120.44 29.90
N ALA A 671 80.03 -120.39 28.63
CA ALA A 671 80.96 -120.15 27.53
C ALA A 671 80.85 -118.66 27.13
N ASP A 672 81.69 -117.86 27.79
CA ASP A 672 82.07 -116.47 27.52
C ASP A 672 82.91 -116.41 26.23
N SER A 673 82.66 -115.48 25.28
CA SER A 673 83.41 -114.21 25.01
C SER A 673 84.88 -114.35 24.53
N PRO A 674 85.62 -113.31 24.07
CA PRO A 674 85.34 -112.16 23.16
C PRO A 674 86.48 -111.89 22.12
N ASN A 675 86.26 -111.04 21.11
CA ASN A 675 87.25 -110.18 20.40
C ASN A 675 86.48 -109.36 19.34
N GLY A 676 86.67 -108.07 19.07
CA GLY A 676 87.77 -107.16 19.33
C GLY A 676 88.14 -106.45 18.02
N GLY A 677 87.79 -105.15 17.89
CA GLY A 677 88.62 -104.18 17.16
C GLY A 677 88.14 -103.60 15.81
N LYS A 678 88.07 -102.26 15.84
CA LYS A 678 88.47 -101.26 14.80
C LYS A 678 87.38 -100.59 13.92
N ALA A 679 87.27 -99.28 14.19
CA ALA A 679 86.87 -98.13 13.38
C ALA A 679 87.64 -98.07 12.02
N PRO A 680 87.50 -97.09 11.08
CA PRO A 680 87.22 -95.66 11.38
C PRO A 680 86.61 -94.77 10.26
N LEU A 681 86.62 -93.46 10.54
CA LEU A 681 86.81 -92.30 9.65
C LEU A 681 85.58 -91.55 9.12
N ALA A 682 85.44 -90.33 9.64
CA ALA A 682 85.08 -89.15 8.86
C ALA A 682 86.09 -88.88 7.73
N PRO A 683 85.72 -88.07 6.73
CA PRO A 683 86.51 -86.86 6.53
C PRO A 683 85.67 -85.59 6.33
N LYS A 684 86.38 -84.49 6.53
CA LYS A 684 85.96 -83.09 6.50
C LYS A 684 85.45 -82.63 5.13
N GLY A 685 84.57 -81.65 5.21
CA GLY A 685 84.45 -80.50 4.31
C GLY A 685 83.87 -79.36 5.13
#